data_AF-A0A8H5IMD7-F1
#
_entry.id   AF-A0A8H5IMD7-F1
#
_cell.length_a   1.000
_cell.length_b   1.000
_cell.length_c   1.000
_cell.angle_alpha   90.00
_cell.angle_beta   90.00
_cell.angle_gamma   90.00
#
_symmetry.space_group_name_H-M   'P 1'
#
loop_
_entity.id
_entity.type
_entity.pdbx_description
1 polymer ?
#
loop_
_entity_poly.entity_id
_entity_poly.type
_entity_poly.pdbx_seq_one_letter_code
_entity_poly.pdbx_strand_id
1 'polypeptide(L)'
;MPPQNPDWVKALKPSGPQGSELLAQERANSDINVDQLSTFLFTKEVLDRNEKILKILQADPVFDKEQNYFRGRTDRLEAALARAKALRRLSVKHNWNDEEHHAANDLISEPTPYGLHATMFLKTLEEQGTPAQHKLFLERARNYEIIGCYAQTELGHGSNVRGLETTATWNHEDKTFTIHSPHLTASKWWIGSLGKAANHAVVVAQLILNGKPYGPHPFVVPIRDMKTHEPLPDIHVGDIGPKFGYNTMDNGFLLFNNVKIPHVNMLNRFSGVDPETGKYIRPSNPALIYGTLTFIRSSIVFQSGSVLARGVTIATRYCAVRRQFQDRDADASETGENQVLNYTMVQHRLLPLLASSYALFFTGRAMINLYNANQKRMAQRRDAGDAKRKPGPEELSPGSDHLADLHAISCSLKAFASTTAAEGLEVCRRACGGHGYSAFSGIGSWYADYLPTVTWEGDNYMLTQQVARYLLKSARAVLAGKAPDNGISRIFKEFIRRQDIGAAFDVLDSDQDLVDAFAWRVSFLTFEALKHRDEEKQSWNSLLIDFWRLSTAYAQYQVVKNFHEALQDEATKKSLDPNTLTIMHKLFELFALHNLQSSASEFFTSAATTVRQIQLARTKRTLSLLDEIRPHAVRLVDAWSFPDWQLDSALGRYDGKVYEDLFHRASEVNPVNDIVFDPYPESDVLFRKNGSGPKAKLSDAQDVLDADPTNDRELSGSMERVKHGTVNCTFGITLDGMTWKFDCINEVQTAFLFLFNVILRIPDQIIDSSLLNSSPRIDSSTMAADRQPEIILYDLACIKNTCFSPVVWKIRLMLNYKDIPYETIFLEFPDIEPKLKELGLEAHDSGSTRYTVPTIHHVPTGKYIMDSPAIAEFLESTYPDPPLSLSSELGREIETKARGAVGPAFRISVTPRENLILSPRSQEYFRVKNESRMGCKLEDLMDPEKEEKTWQAVADKMSELSDLMLTNKHKGPFLLGEKPSYTDFFIAASLQSARTIDEEIFQRCAAYPGFKAIYEACMPWMEKKN
;
A
#
# COMPACT_ATOMS: atom_id res chain seq x y z
N MET A 1 18.95 25.35 -27.06
CA MET A 1 17.68 25.59 -26.36
C MET A 1 16.60 24.85 -27.10
N PRO A 2 15.66 24.19 -26.42
CA PRO A 2 14.43 23.73 -27.08
C PRO A 2 13.75 24.90 -27.80
N PRO A 3 12.93 24.64 -28.83
CA PRO A 3 12.04 25.67 -29.31
C PRO A 3 11.13 26.06 -28.14
N GLN A 4 11.21 27.31 -27.69
CA GLN A 4 10.21 27.85 -26.77
C GLN A 4 8.82 27.63 -27.37
N ASN A 5 7.81 27.47 -26.51
CA ASN A 5 6.42 27.45 -26.94
C ASN A 5 6.19 28.60 -27.95
N PRO A 6 5.75 28.30 -29.18
CA PRO A 6 5.57 29.33 -30.20
C PRO A 6 4.45 30.28 -29.76
N ASP A 7 4.46 31.52 -30.25
CA ASP A 7 3.55 32.57 -29.78
C ASP A 7 2.07 32.18 -29.89
N TRP A 8 1.70 31.37 -30.88
CA TRP A 8 0.33 30.87 -31.03
C TRP A 8 -0.07 29.91 -29.90
N VAL A 9 0.84 29.08 -29.37
CA VAL A 9 0.58 28.20 -28.22
C VAL A 9 0.46 29.03 -26.95
N LYS A 10 1.35 30.00 -26.74
CA LYS A 10 1.30 30.92 -25.60
C LYS A 10 0.02 31.78 -25.58
N ALA A 11 -0.59 32.01 -26.74
CA ALA A 11 -1.85 32.73 -26.88
C ALA A 11 -3.10 31.88 -26.60
N LEU A 12 -2.98 30.54 -26.54
CA LEU A 12 -4.11 29.67 -26.23
C LEU A 12 -4.59 29.86 -24.79
N LYS A 13 -5.91 29.78 -24.62
CA LYS A 13 -6.57 29.79 -23.32
C LYS A 13 -7.45 28.56 -23.17
N PRO A 14 -7.69 28.06 -21.95
CA PRO A 14 -8.70 27.04 -21.72
C PRO A 14 -10.05 27.44 -22.31
N SER A 15 -10.81 26.46 -22.78
CA SER A 15 -12.21 26.69 -23.18
C SER A 15 -13.01 27.21 -22.00
N GLY A 16 -13.84 28.24 -22.22
CA GLY A 16 -14.62 28.86 -21.16
C GLY A 16 -15.68 27.95 -20.53
N PRO A 17 -16.15 28.27 -19.30
CA PRO A 17 -15.67 29.34 -18.42
C PRO A 17 -14.29 29.02 -17.85
N GLN A 18 -13.54 30.05 -17.47
CA GLN A 18 -12.17 29.87 -16.97
C GLN A 18 -12.19 29.27 -15.55
N GLY A 19 -11.21 28.44 -15.21
CA GLY A 19 -11.12 27.84 -13.88
C GLY A 19 -11.03 28.88 -12.75
N SER A 20 -10.38 30.01 -13.00
CA SER A 20 -10.34 31.15 -12.08
C SER A 20 -11.71 31.79 -11.83
N GLU A 21 -12.55 31.85 -12.86
CA GLU A 21 -13.92 32.37 -12.75
C GLU A 21 -14.80 31.41 -11.96
N LEU A 22 -14.68 30.11 -12.25
CA LEU A 22 -15.39 29.05 -11.52
C LEU A 22 -15.06 29.06 -10.03
N LEU A 23 -13.78 29.07 -9.64
CA LEU A 23 -13.42 29.13 -8.21
C LEU A 23 -13.82 30.44 -7.55
N ALA A 24 -13.80 31.57 -8.27
CA ALA A 24 -14.31 32.82 -7.73
C ALA A 24 -15.82 32.75 -7.46
N GLN A 25 -16.59 32.13 -8.36
CA GLN A 25 -18.03 31.88 -8.17
C GLN A 25 -18.28 30.95 -6.98
N GLU A 26 -17.56 29.83 -6.88
CA GLU A 26 -17.65 28.91 -5.75
C GLU A 26 -17.38 29.59 -4.41
N ARG A 27 -16.37 30.48 -4.36
CA ARG A 27 -16.07 31.27 -3.16
C ARG A 27 -17.13 32.31 -2.83
N ALA A 28 -17.80 32.87 -3.84
CA ALA A 28 -18.87 33.83 -3.65
C ALA A 28 -20.19 33.16 -3.21
N ASN A 29 -20.40 31.90 -3.59
CA ASN A 29 -21.60 31.12 -3.26
C ASN A 29 -21.65 30.61 -1.81
N SER A 30 -20.62 30.91 -1.01
CA SER A 30 -20.60 30.58 0.41
C SER A 30 -20.20 31.77 1.27
N ASP A 31 -20.87 31.87 2.40
CA ASP A 31 -20.70 32.87 3.45
C ASP A 31 -19.79 32.42 4.61
N ILE A 32 -19.11 31.26 4.51
CA ILE A 32 -18.17 30.80 5.54
C ILE A 32 -17.03 31.81 5.68
N ASN A 33 -16.75 32.28 6.89
CA ASN A 33 -15.62 33.17 7.13
C ASN A 33 -14.31 32.35 7.15
N VAL A 34 -13.60 32.34 6.02
CA VAL A 34 -12.35 31.56 5.84
C VAL A 34 -11.26 32.03 6.79
N ASP A 35 -11.12 33.34 7.01
CA ASP A 35 -10.08 33.89 7.90
C ASP A 35 -10.36 33.52 9.36
N GLN A 36 -11.63 33.62 9.79
CA GLN A 36 -12.04 33.20 11.12
C GLN A 36 -11.85 31.70 11.33
N LEU A 37 -12.26 30.87 10.36
CA LEU A 37 -12.10 29.42 10.46
C LEU A 37 -10.63 29.01 10.43
N SER A 38 -9.80 29.62 9.58
CA SER A 38 -8.34 29.40 9.55
C SER A 38 -7.70 29.78 10.88
N THR A 39 -8.07 30.93 11.43
CA THR A 39 -7.60 31.38 12.75
C THR A 39 -8.06 30.44 13.86
N PHE A 40 -9.25 29.87 13.76
CA PHE A 40 -9.72 28.87 14.72
C PHE A 40 -8.94 27.54 14.63
N LEU A 41 -8.59 27.12 13.42
CA LEU A 41 -7.83 25.89 13.17
C LEU A 41 -6.36 26.02 13.61
N PHE A 42 -5.71 27.16 13.33
CA PHE A 42 -4.26 27.28 13.52
C PHE A 42 -3.82 28.36 14.51
N THR A 43 -4.71 29.26 14.93
CA THR A 43 -4.39 30.56 15.54
C THR A 43 -3.69 31.53 14.59
N LYS A 44 -3.84 32.82 14.88
CA LYS A 44 -3.23 33.89 14.05
C LYS A 44 -1.71 33.83 14.11
N GLU A 45 -1.16 33.54 15.28
CA GLU A 45 0.28 33.46 15.50
C GLU A 45 0.95 32.38 14.63
N VAL A 46 0.28 31.22 14.45
CA VAL A 46 0.81 30.15 13.59
C VAL A 46 0.71 30.52 12.12
N LEU A 47 -0.40 31.13 11.68
CA LEU A 47 -0.57 31.59 10.30
C LEU A 47 0.50 32.63 9.93
N ASP A 48 0.67 33.66 10.76
CA ASP A 48 1.67 34.73 10.58
C ASP A 48 3.10 34.15 10.59
N ARG A 49 3.38 33.18 11.48
CA ARG A 49 4.66 32.45 11.53
C ARG A 49 4.92 31.69 10.24
N ASN A 50 3.94 30.92 9.76
CA ASN A 50 4.09 30.10 8.56
C ASN A 50 4.32 30.99 7.33
N GLU A 51 3.60 32.11 7.21
CA GLU A 51 3.80 33.06 6.11
C GLU A 51 5.21 33.67 6.13
N LYS A 52 5.69 34.08 7.31
CA LYS A 52 7.05 34.62 7.48
C LYS A 52 8.11 33.59 7.08
N ILE A 53 7.98 32.34 7.54
CA ILE A 53 8.92 31.26 7.23
C ILE A 53 8.87 30.91 5.75
N LEU A 54 7.67 30.85 5.15
CA LEU A 54 7.52 30.58 3.72
C LEU A 54 8.29 31.59 2.87
N LYS A 55 8.19 32.89 3.19
CA LYS A 55 8.96 33.94 2.49
C LYS A 55 10.48 33.73 2.60
N ILE A 56 10.95 33.26 3.75
CA ILE A 56 12.37 32.94 3.95
C ILE A 56 12.79 31.74 3.09
N LEU A 57 11.99 30.68 3.06
CA LEU A 57 12.26 29.47 2.28
C LEU A 57 12.24 29.76 0.77
N GLN A 58 11.25 30.51 0.28
CA GLN A 58 11.11 30.87 -1.13
C GLN A 58 12.24 31.79 -1.64
N ALA A 59 12.89 32.54 -0.74
CA ALA A 59 14.00 33.41 -1.09
C ALA A 59 15.33 32.66 -1.32
N ASP A 60 15.44 31.40 -0.88
CA ASP A 60 16.65 30.59 -1.02
C ASP A 60 16.45 29.53 -2.13
N PRO A 61 17.21 29.61 -3.25
CA PRO A 61 17.07 28.71 -4.40
C PRO A 61 17.21 27.22 -4.08
N VAL A 62 17.85 26.84 -2.96
CA VAL A 62 18.00 25.44 -2.57
C VAL A 62 16.64 24.75 -2.31
N PHE A 63 15.62 25.53 -1.93
CA PHE A 63 14.27 25.03 -1.68
C PHE A 63 13.37 25.03 -2.91
N ASP A 64 13.89 25.41 -4.08
CA ASP A 64 13.14 25.24 -5.33
C ASP A 64 12.82 23.75 -5.58
N LYS A 65 11.55 23.49 -5.91
CA LYS A 65 10.97 22.14 -6.05
C LYS A 65 10.64 21.78 -7.50
N GLU A 66 10.80 22.69 -8.46
CA GLU A 66 10.41 22.45 -9.86
C GLU A 66 11.04 21.17 -10.44
N GLN A 67 12.29 20.88 -10.08
CA GLN A 67 13.04 19.72 -10.57
C GLN A 67 12.79 18.41 -9.78
N ASN A 68 11.95 18.42 -8.73
CA ASN A 68 11.73 17.23 -7.90
C ASN A 68 11.12 16.05 -8.68
N TYR A 69 10.34 16.32 -9.72
CA TYR A 69 9.65 15.30 -10.50
C TYR A 69 10.55 14.55 -11.49
N PHE A 70 11.72 15.10 -11.82
CA PHE A 70 12.60 14.58 -12.88
C PHE A 70 13.90 13.99 -12.33
N ARG A 71 14.21 14.19 -11.05
CA ARG A 71 15.41 13.67 -10.40
C ARG A 71 15.28 12.17 -10.12
N GLY A 72 16.33 11.42 -10.46
CA GLY A 72 16.54 10.07 -9.96
C GLY A 72 16.80 10.05 -8.44
N ARG A 73 16.84 8.85 -7.84
CA ARG A 73 16.97 8.71 -6.38
C ARG A 73 18.21 9.40 -5.80
N THR A 74 19.36 9.24 -6.45
CA THR A 74 20.64 9.83 -6.01
C THR A 74 20.57 11.35 -5.97
N ASP A 75 20.15 11.97 -7.07
CA ASP A 75 20.05 13.43 -7.20
C ASP A 75 18.99 14.00 -6.27
N ARG A 76 17.89 13.25 -6.05
CA ARG A 76 16.85 13.63 -5.12
C ARG A 76 17.35 13.60 -3.67
N LEU A 77 18.16 12.60 -3.30
CA LEU A 77 18.79 12.52 -1.97
C LEU A 77 19.82 13.63 -1.76
N GLU A 78 20.63 13.95 -2.77
CA GLU A 78 21.57 15.06 -2.73
C GLU A 78 20.85 16.41 -2.52
N ALA A 79 19.80 16.66 -3.29
CA ALA A 79 18.98 17.86 -3.13
C ALA A 79 18.32 17.94 -1.75
N ALA A 80 17.79 16.82 -1.24
CA ALA A 80 17.22 16.75 0.10
C ALA A 80 18.25 17.02 1.20
N LEU A 81 19.49 16.53 1.04
CA LEU A 81 20.59 16.82 1.96
C LEU A 81 20.99 18.30 1.91
N ALA A 82 21.02 18.91 0.71
CA ALA A 82 21.28 20.34 0.55
C ALA A 82 20.22 21.17 1.27
N ARG A 83 18.93 20.84 1.10
CA ARG A 83 17.81 21.47 1.81
C ARG A 83 17.91 21.28 3.33
N ALA A 84 18.27 20.08 3.80
CA ALA A 84 18.45 19.81 5.23
C ALA A 84 19.53 20.69 5.86
N LYS A 85 20.68 20.82 5.18
CA LYS A 85 21.79 21.68 5.61
C LYS A 85 21.42 23.15 5.56
N ALA A 86 20.75 23.60 4.51
CA ALA A 86 20.26 24.97 4.39
C ALA A 86 19.24 25.30 5.49
N LEU A 87 18.30 24.39 5.76
CA LEU A 87 17.30 24.54 6.80
C LEU A 87 17.95 24.73 8.19
N ARG A 88 18.97 23.94 8.51
CA ARG A 88 19.73 24.12 9.75
C ARG A 88 20.44 25.47 9.81
N ARG A 89 21.08 25.90 8.71
CA ARG A 89 21.75 27.21 8.64
C ARG A 89 20.76 28.37 8.81
N LEU A 90 19.58 28.28 8.20
CA LEU A 90 18.50 29.26 8.35
C LEU A 90 17.97 29.29 9.79
N SER A 91 17.73 28.12 10.40
CA SER A 91 17.32 28.01 11.79
C SER A 91 18.31 28.70 12.74
N VAL A 92 19.62 28.52 12.55
CA VAL A 92 20.65 29.23 13.32
C VAL A 92 20.66 30.72 13.01
N LYS A 93 20.68 31.11 11.72
CA LYS A 93 20.73 32.51 11.27
C LYS A 93 19.57 33.35 11.79
N HIS A 94 18.38 32.77 11.81
CA HIS A 94 17.14 33.43 12.25
C HIS A 94 16.79 33.15 13.71
N ASN A 95 17.61 32.37 14.42
CA ASN A 95 17.38 31.95 15.81
C ASN A 95 15.99 31.31 16.01
N TRP A 96 15.63 30.39 15.11
CA TRP A 96 14.35 29.70 15.17
C TRP A 96 14.27 28.78 16.38
N ASN A 97 13.14 28.82 17.06
CA ASN A 97 12.79 27.81 18.05
C ASN A 97 12.33 26.50 17.38
N ASP A 98 12.03 25.48 18.19
CA ASP A 98 11.61 24.17 17.68
C ASP A 98 10.32 24.28 16.85
N GLU A 99 9.33 25.09 17.25
CA GLU A 99 8.07 25.23 16.51
C GLU A 99 8.27 25.88 15.13
N GLU A 100 9.14 26.89 15.05
CA GLU A 100 9.52 27.53 13.78
C GLU A 100 10.30 26.55 12.88
N HIS A 101 11.20 25.74 13.45
CA HIS A 101 11.90 24.71 12.69
C HIS A 101 10.94 23.63 12.15
N HIS A 102 9.97 23.18 12.96
CA HIS A 102 8.95 22.23 12.53
C HIS A 102 8.06 22.83 11.44
N ALA A 103 7.58 24.07 11.61
CA ALA A 103 6.80 24.77 10.59
C ALA A 103 7.55 24.87 9.24
N ALA A 104 8.85 25.16 9.29
CA ALA A 104 9.68 25.18 8.08
C ALA A 104 9.79 23.81 7.40
N ASN A 105 9.99 22.73 8.17
CA ASN A 105 9.98 21.36 7.64
C ASN A 105 8.63 20.99 7.01
N ASP A 106 7.52 21.33 7.68
CA ASP A 106 6.17 21.03 7.19
C ASP A 106 5.85 21.77 5.88
N LEU A 107 6.31 23.03 5.75
CA LEU A 107 6.17 23.83 4.54
C LEU A 107 6.98 23.28 3.36
N ILE A 108 8.22 22.83 3.60
CA ILE A 108 9.05 22.17 2.57
C ILE A 108 8.31 20.96 2.00
N SER A 109 7.62 20.23 2.89
CA SER A 109 6.73 19.13 2.54
C SER A 109 7.44 17.97 1.84
N GLU A 110 8.68 17.72 2.26
CA GLU A 110 9.51 16.62 1.81
C GLU A 110 10.38 16.12 2.98
N PRO A 111 10.50 14.80 3.18
CA PRO A 111 11.40 14.26 4.21
C PRO A 111 12.85 14.64 3.93
N THR A 112 13.61 14.95 4.97
CA THR A 112 15.05 15.28 4.84
C THR A 112 15.91 14.26 5.58
N PRO A 113 17.18 14.02 5.16
CA PRO A 113 18.08 13.08 5.84
C PRO A 113 18.33 13.35 7.34
N TYR A 114 17.95 14.52 7.88
CA TYR A 114 18.03 14.83 9.31
C TYR A 114 16.71 14.64 10.06
N GLY A 115 15.66 14.13 9.41
CA GLY A 115 14.33 13.97 10.00
C GLY A 115 14.35 13.14 11.29
N LEU A 116 14.95 11.94 11.27
CA LEU A 116 14.97 11.07 12.46
C LEU A 116 15.91 11.58 13.56
N HIS A 117 16.91 12.37 13.21
CA HIS A 117 17.71 13.08 14.20
C HIS A 117 16.82 14.01 15.04
N ALA A 118 16.03 14.86 14.36
CA ALA A 118 15.18 15.84 15.01
C ALA A 118 14.01 15.20 15.78
N THR A 119 13.33 14.21 15.20
CA THR A 119 12.05 13.71 15.73
C THR A 119 12.19 12.57 16.74
N MET A 120 13.20 11.69 16.58
CA MET A 120 13.35 10.48 17.40
C MET A 120 14.62 10.49 18.24
N PHE A 121 15.78 10.81 17.66
CA PHE A 121 17.05 10.74 18.38
C PHE A 121 17.12 11.78 19.51
N LEU A 122 16.87 13.07 19.22
CA LEU A 122 16.86 14.12 20.23
C LEU A 122 15.82 13.86 21.32
N LYS A 123 14.61 13.44 20.92
CA LYS A 123 13.52 13.17 21.86
C LYS A 123 13.83 12.01 22.80
N THR A 124 14.41 10.94 22.27
CA THR A 124 14.82 9.79 23.06
C THR A 124 15.92 10.16 24.06
N LEU A 125 16.92 10.93 23.64
CA LEU A 125 17.97 11.42 24.53
C LEU A 125 17.41 12.31 25.65
N GLU A 126 16.48 13.22 25.33
CA GLU A 126 15.85 14.12 26.30
C GLU A 126 14.96 13.37 27.32
N GLU A 127 14.20 12.39 26.86
CA GLU A 127 13.25 11.68 27.70
C GLU A 127 13.90 10.56 28.51
N GLN A 128 14.88 9.85 27.95
CA GLN A 128 15.43 8.63 28.54
C GLN A 128 16.86 8.79 29.06
N GLY A 129 17.51 9.91 28.77
CA GLY A 129 18.85 10.25 29.27
C GLY A 129 18.85 10.77 30.71
N THR A 130 19.96 10.53 31.40
CA THR A 130 20.31 11.20 32.67
C THR A 130 20.99 12.55 32.40
N PRO A 131 21.10 13.45 33.40
CA PRO A 131 21.81 14.73 33.21
C PRO A 131 23.24 14.58 32.68
N ALA A 132 23.97 13.54 33.11
CA ALA A 132 25.31 13.25 32.59
C ALA A 132 25.29 12.84 31.11
N GLN A 133 24.31 12.01 30.71
CA GLN A 133 24.11 11.62 29.32
C GLN A 133 23.62 12.78 28.45
N HIS A 134 22.82 13.71 29.00
CA HIS A 134 22.43 14.92 28.30
C HIS A 134 23.65 15.77 27.93
N LYS A 135 24.56 15.98 28.89
CA LYS A 135 25.80 16.71 28.63
C LYS A 135 26.69 16.02 27.60
N LEU A 136 26.75 14.68 27.63
CA LEU A 136 27.61 13.92 26.73
C LEU A 136 27.05 13.81 25.30
N PHE A 137 25.73 13.63 25.16
CA PHE A 137 25.09 13.30 23.89
C PHE A 137 24.08 14.37 23.44
N LEU A 138 23.13 14.75 24.29
CA LEU A 138 22.00 15.62 23.91
C LEU A 138 22.45 17.03 23.51
N GLU A 139 23.32 17.66 24.29
CA GLU A 139 23.78 19.03 24.02
C GLU A 139 24.50 19.11 22.66
N ARG A 140 25.41 18.16 22.41
CA ARG A 140 26.14 18.02 21.15
C ARG A 140 25.20 17.70 19.99
N ALA A 141 24.21 16.83 20.22
CA ALA A 141 23.19 16.49 19.22
C ALA A 141 22.33 17.70 18.86
N ARG A 142 21.87 18.50 19.83
CA ARG A 142 21.11 19.75 19.59
C ARG A 142 21.89 20.77 18.77
N ASN A 143 23.22 20.76 18.92
CA ASN A 143 24.13 21.59 18.13
C ASN A 143 24.45 21.02 16.75
N TYR A 144 23.94 19.83 16.40
CA TYR A 144 24.28 19.07 15.19
C TYR A 144 25.78 18.69 15.12
N GLU A 145 26.47 18.67 16.26
CA GLU A 145 27.83 18.11 16.38
C GLU A 145 27.79 16.59 16.37
N ILE A 146 26.66 16.00 16.75
CA ILE A 146 26.32 14.59 16.59
C ILE A 146 25.06 14.51 15.73
N ILE A 147 25.08 13.70 14.67
CA ILE A 147 23.90 13.39 13.87
C ILE A 147 23.50 11.96 14.20
N GLY A 148 22.24 11.78 14.59
CA GLY A 148 21.77 10.56 15.21
C GLY A 148 20.54 9.96 14.55
N CYS A 149 20.35 8.66 14.72
CA CYS A 149 19.15 7.95 14.29
C CYS A 149 18.63 7.02 15.40
N TYR A 150 17.43 6.46 15.21
CA TYR A 150 16.78 5.54 16.17
C TYR A 150 16.73 4.11 15.61
N ALA A 151 17.69 3.28 16.00
CA ALA A 151 17.94 1.94 15.47
C ALA A 151 17.26 0.85 16.31
N GLN A 152 15.95 0.69 16.13
CA GLN A 152 15.15 -0.32 16.82
C GLN A 152 14.86 -1.53 15.93
N THR A 153 14.12 -1.31 14.85
CA THR A 153 13.65 -2.35 13.93
C THR A 153 14.78 -3.16 13.35
N GLU A 154 14.57 -4.46 13.26
CA GLU A 154 15.46 -5.45 12.67
C GLU A 154 14.84 -6.09 11.45
N LEU A 155 15.68 -6.72 10.63
CA LEU A 155 15.25 -7.48 9.45
C LEU A 155 14.21 -8.55 9.83
N GLY A 156 14.38 -9.24 10.96
CA GLY A 156 13.43 -10.23 11.47
C GLY A 156 12.31 -9.68 12.36
N HIS A 157 12.44 -8.46 12.89
CA HIS A 157 11.57 -7.97 13.96
C HIS A 157 11.23 -6.47 13.85
N GLY A 158 9.96 -6.18 13.54
CA GLY A 158 9.38 -4.83 13.59
C GLY A 158 8.38 -4.68 14.74
N SER A 159 7.13 -5.10 14.53
CA SER A 159 6.04 -4.96 15.51
C SER A 159 6.32 -5.68 16.85
N ASN A 160 7.01 -6.83 16.82
CA ASN A 160 7.40 -7.55 18.03
C ASN A 160 8.78 -7.10 18.56
N VAL A 161 8.83 -5.89 19.13
CA VAL A 161 10.06 -5.32 19.70
C VAL A 161 10.67 -6.20 20.80
N ARG A 162 9.86 -6.98 21.52
CA ARG A 162 10.36 -7.90 22.55
C ARG A 162 11.20 -9.04 21.97
N GLY A 163 10.99 -9.36 20.69
CA GLY A 163 11.69 -10.40 19.96
C GLY A 163 13.01 -9.97 19.33
N LEU A 164 13.42 -8.70 19.45
CA LEU A 164 14.68 -8.22 18.89
C LEU A 164 15.85 -9.14 19.27
N GLU A 165 16.75 -9.37 18.33
CA GLU A 165 17.85 -10.32 18.38
C GLU A 165 19.19 -9.64 18.66
N THR A 166 19.36 -8.35 18.34
CA THR A 166 20.57 -7.59 18.69
C THR A 166 20.77 -7.65 20.20
N THR A 167 21.98 -7.98 20.64
CA THR A 167 22.31 -8.14 22.06
C THR A 167 23.19 -7.00 22.57
N ALA A 168 23.05 -6.70 23.86
CA ALA A 168 23.91 -5.81 24.63
C ALA A 168 24.32 -6.54 25.92
N THR A 169 25.50 -7.18 25.90
CA THR A 169 25.98 -8.02 27.00
C THR A 169 26.86 -7.22 27.94
N TRP A 170 26.53 -7.18 29.24
CA TRP A 170 27.31 -6.48 30.25
C TRP A 170 28.61 -7.20 30.59
N ASN A 171 29.72 -6.47 30.59
CA ASN A 171 31.00 -6.91 31.11
C ASN A 171 31.31 -6.18 32.42
N HIS A 172 31.45 -6.96 33.51
CA HIS A 172 31.72 -6.44 34.84
C HIS A 172 33.16 -5.94 35.01
N GLU A 173 34.15 -6.58 34.36
CA GLU A 173 35.58 -6.32 34.60
C GLU A 173 35.99 -4.91 34.16
N ASP A 174 35.46 -4.44 33.04
CA ASP A 174 35.82 -3.16 32.42
C ASP A 174 34.65 -2.18 32.30
N LYS A 175 33.50 -2.52 32.88
CA LYS A 175 32.29 -1.68 32.95
C LYS A 175 31.79 -1.25 31.57
N THR A 176 31.72 -2.20 30.64
CA THR A 176 31.26 -1.97 29.26
C THR A 176 30.11 -2.88 28.84
N PHE A 177 29.47 -2.55 27.73
CA PHE A 177 28.54 -3.43 27.01
C PHE A 177 29.15 -3.85 25.68
N THR A 178 28.96 -5.12 25.33
CA THR A 178 29.25 -5.64 23.99
C THR A 178 27.96 -5.69 23.17
N ILE A 179 27.87 -4.87 22.13
CA ILE A 179 26.78 -4.84 21.16
C ILE A 179 27.08 -5.80 20.02
N HIS A 180 26.15 -6.72 19.74
CA HIS A 180 26.37 -7.73 18.71
C HIS A 180 25.07 -8.13 18.01
N SER A 181 25.15 -8.30 16.69
CA SER A 181 24.12 -8.91 15.85
C SER A 181 24.41 -10.41 15.68
N PRO A 182 23.74 -11.32 16.41
CA PRO A 182 24.08 -12.75 16.39
C PRO A 182 23.73 -13.45 15.07
N HIS A 183 22.77 -12.88 14.32
CA HIS A 183 22.22 -13.43 13.09
C HIS A 183 22.02 -12.31 12.06
N LEU A 184 21.89 -12.67 10.78
CA LEU A 184 21.54 -11.71 9.73
C LEU A 184 20.19 -11.03 10.00
N THR A 185 19.22 -11.78 10.52
CA THR A 185 17.89 -11.29 10.93
C THR A 185 17.95 -10.23 12.02
N ALA A 186 19.04 -10.19 12.81
CA ALA A 186 19.32 -9.17 13.80
C ALA A 186 19.88 -7.86 13.22
N SER A 187 20.14 -7.79 11.90
CA SER A 187 20.50 -6.53 11.25
C SER A 187 19.42 -5.50 11.54
N LYS A 188 19.80 -4.34 12.07
CA LYS A 188 18.88 -3.21 12.07
C LYS A 188 18.49 -2.91 10.64
N TRP A 189 17.23 -2.52 10.43
CA TRP A 189 16.66 -2.33 9.09
C TRP A 189 15.58 -1.26 9.13
N TRP A 190 15.40 -0.53 8.02
CA TRP A 190 14.50 0.63 7.87
C TRP A 190 14.91 1.91 8.63
N ILE A 191 16.10 1.97 9.20
CA ILE A 191 16.45 3.07 10.11
C ILE A 191 16.70 4.36 9.31
N GLY A 192 15.76 5.30 9.37
CA GLY A 192 15.93 6.59 8.68
C GLY A 192 17.12 7.38 9.24
N SER A 193 17.77 8.16 8.38
CA SER A 193 19.04 8.86 8.66
C SER A 193 20.27 7.96 8.85
N LEU A 194 20.15 6.63 8.89
CA LEU A 194 21.29 5.74 9.18
C LEU A 194 22.17 5.49 7.94
N GLY A 195 21.54 5.35 6.78
CA GLY A 195 22.18 4.80 5.59
C GLY A 195 23.45 5.58 5.23
N LYS A 196 23.41 6.91 5.36
CA LYS A 196 24.52 7.81 5.07
C LYS A 196 24.68 8.98 6.04
N ALA A 197 23.63 9.52 6.66
CA ALA A 197 23.71 10.79 7.39
C ALA A 197 24.21 10.68 8.84
N ALA A 198 23.76 9.68 9.60
CA ALA A 198 24.02 9.58 11.03
C ALA A 198 25.43 9.04 11.32
N ASN A 199 26.07 9.64 12.34
CA ASN A 199 27.32 9.17 12.92
C ASN A 199 27.13 8.50 14.28
N HIS A 200 25.95 8.61 14.90
CA HIS A 200 25.55 7.89 16.11
C HIS A 200 24.16 7.27 15.93
N ALA A 201 23.85 6.26 16.72
CA ALA A 201 22.51 5.68 16.78
C ALA A 201 22.10 5.43 18.23
N VAL A 202 20.82 5.61 18.56
CA VAL A 202 20.22 4.92 19.70
C VAL A 202 19.83 3.52 19.23
N VAL A 203 20.61 2.52 19.62
CA VAL A 203 20.40 1.11 19.28
C VAL A 203 19.56 0.47 20.38
N VAL A 204 18.44 -0.14 20.00
CA VAL A 204 17.62 -0.92 20.94
C VAL A 204 18.05 -2.38 20.87
N ALA A 205 18.53 -2.95 21.97
CA ALA A 205 19.10 -4.30 22.02
C ALA A 205 18.69 -5.05 23.30
N GLN A 206 18.67 -6.39 23.24
CA GLN A 206 18.44 -7.25 24.40
C GLN A 206 19.57 -7.07 25.42
N LEU A 207 19.24 -6.49 26.58
CA LEU A 207 20.18 -6.40 27.68
C LEU A 207 20.43 -7.79 28.29
N ILE A 208 21.69 -8.23 28.33
CA ILE A 208 22.08 -9.53 28.89
C ILE A 208 23.02 -9.30 30.08
N LEU A 209 22.64 -9.81 31.25
CA LEU A 209 23.46 -9.80 32.47
C LEU A 209 23.68 -11.24 32.93
N ASN A 210 24.93 -11.68 33.08
CA ASN A 210 25.27 -13.04 33.53
C ASN A 210 24.51 -14.14 32.76
N GLY A 211 24.43 -13.99 31.42
CA GLY A 211 23.71 -14.92 30.54
C GLY A 211 22.18 -14.83 30.57
N LYS A 212 21.60 -13.92 31.38
CA LYS A 212 20.15 -13.76 31.49
C LYS A 212 19.67 -12.52 30.71
N PRO A 213 18.65 -12.66 29.84
CA PRO A 213 18.05 -11.53 29.14
C PRO A 213 17.10 -10.72 30.04
N TYR A 214 17.16 -9.40 29.93
CA TYR A 214 16.33 -8.43 30.65
C TYR A 214 15.40 -7.62 29.71
N GLY A 215 15.42 -7.94 28.42
CA GLY A 215 14.58 -7.30 27.41
C GLY A 215 15.28 -6.14 26.68
N PRO A 216 14.59 -5.57 25.68
CA PRO A 216 15.13 -4.48 24.86
C PRO A 216 15.40 -3.22 25.67
N HIS A 217 16.59 -2.65 25.51
CA HIS A 217 17.04 -1.40 26.12
C HIS A 217 17.77 -0.51 25.11
N PRO A 218 17.70 0.82 25.24
CA PRO A 218 18.37 1.77 24.35
C PRO A 218 19.82 2.06 24.75
N PHE A 219 20.72 2.04 23.76
CA PHE A 219 22.14 2.33 23.91
C PHE A 219 22.59 3.33 22.85
N VAL A 220 23.30 4.38 23.23
CA VAL A 220 23.93 5.31 22.27
C VAL A 220 25.20 4.66 21.73
N VAL A 221 25.26 4.37 20.44
CA VAL A 221 26.41 3.71 19.80
C VAL A 221 26.97 4.63 18.72
N PRO A 222 28.27 5.01 18.78
CA PRO A 222 28.94 5.65 17.65
C PRO A 222 29.00 4.68 16.46
N ILE A 223 28.64 5.16 15.27
CA ILE A 223 28.53 4.35 14.04
C ILE A 223 29.64 4.69 13.05
N ARG A 224 30.00 5.97 12.97
CA ARG A 224 30.98 6.50 12.00
C ARG A 224 32.01 7.35 12.69
N ASP A 225 33.21 7.39 12.15
CA ASP A 225 34.24 8.33 12.58
C ASP A 225 33.79 9.77 12.36
N MET A 226 34.03 10.65 13.33
CA MET A 226 33.50 12.02 13.31
C MET A 226 34.17 12.94 12.29
N LYS A 227 35.32 12.54 11.70
CA LYS A 227 36.07 13.35 10.74
C LYS A 227 35.90 12.83 9.31
N THR A 228 36.13 11.54 9.12
CA THR A 228 36.10 10.87 7.81
C THR A 228 34.70 10.40 7.45
N HIS A 229 33.83 10.20 8.45
CA HIS A 229 32.48 9.66 8.30
C HIS A 229 32.44 8.22 7.76
N GLU A 230 33.59 7.54 7.72
CA GLU A 230 33.68 6.11 7.43
C GLU A 230 33.11 5.30 8.62
N PRO A 231 32.50 4.13 8.38
CA PRO A 231 32.06 3.23 9.45
C PRO A 231 33.21 2.91 10.42
N LEU A 232 32.92 2.88 11.72
CA LEU A 232 33.90 2.43 12.71
C LEU A 232 34.20 0.93 12.56
N PRO A 233 35.34 0.43 13.06
CA PRO A 233 35.65 -1.00 13.05
C PRO A 233 34.51 -1.84 13.63
N ASP A 234 34.30 -3.02 13.04
CA ASP A 234 33.26 -3.98 13.44
C ASP A 234 31.81 -3.49 13.30
N ILE A 235 31.60 -2.40 12.56
CA ILE A 235 30.29 -1.88 12.18
C ILE A 235 30.11 -1.98 10.67
N HIS A 236 29.07 -2.69 10.24
CA HIS A 236 28.66 -2.73 8.83
C HIS A 236 27.33 -1.98 8.65
N VAL A 237 27.35 -0.91 7.85
CA VAL A 237 26.23 0.03 7.69
C VAL A 237 26.10 0.50 6.25
N GLY A 238 24.86 0.65 5.78
CA GLY A 238 24.58 1.10 4.42
C GLY A 238 23.11 1.49 4.24
N ASP A 239 22.79 1.99 3.04
CA ASP A 239 21.43 2.33 2.63
C ASP A 239 20.71 1.07 2.11
N ILE A 240 19.41 0.94 2.40
CA ILE A 240 18.61 -0.25 2.02
C ILE A 240 18.08 -0.22 0.58
N GLY A 241 18.29 0.88 -0.15
CA GLY A 241 17.87 1.01 -1.54
C GLY A 241 16.53 1.72 -1.78
N PRO A 242 15.96 1.57 -2.98
CA PRO A 242 14.75 2.27 -3.42
C PRO A 242 13.51 1.83 -2.64
N LYS A 243 12.55 2.75 -2.50
CA LYS A 243 11.32 2.58 -1.73
C LYS A 243 10.12 3.06 -2.56
N PHE A 244 8.92 2.64 -2.16
CA PHE A 244 7.67 3.09 -2.81
C PHE A 244 7.54 4.63 -2.82
N GLY A 245 7.79 5.24 -1.65
CA GLY A 245 7.98 6.68 -1.47
C GLY A 245 9.10 6.91 -0.47
N TYR A 246 9.21 8.13 0.07
CA TYR A 246 10.19 8.48 1.09
C TYR A 246 11.64 8.41 0.57
N ASN A 247 11.84 8.56 -0.75
CA ASN A 247 13.12 8.34 -1.44
C ASN A 247 14.19 9.42 -1.15
N THR A 248 13.82 10.48 -0.42
CA THR A 248 14.72 11.54 0.06
C THR A 248 15.34 11.22 1.43
N MET A 249 14.89 10.13 2.06
CA MET A 249 15.46 9.61 3.29
C MET A 249 16.39 8.43 2.99
N ASP A 250 17.56 8.45 3.62
CA ASP A 250 18.57 7.38 3.61
C ASP A 250 18.27 6.32 4.69
N ASN A 251 17.16 5.60 4.54
CA ASN A 251 16.88 4.45 5.41
C ASN A 251 18.00 3.41 5.30
N GLY A 252 18.58 3.01 6.42
CA GLY A 252 19.74 2.14 6.45
C GLY A 252 19.55 0.80 7.13
N PHE A 253 20.52 -0.08 6.90
CA PHE A 253 20.77 -1.30 7.64
C PHE A 253 22.01 -1.16 8.52
N LEU A 254 22.12 -1.95 9.60
CA LEU A 254 23.26 -1.92 10.51
C LEU A 254 23.48 -3.27 11.23
N LEU A 255 24.71 -3.76 11.16
CA LEU A 255 25.19 -4.97 11.84
C LEU A 255 26.39 -4.65 12.73
N PHE A 256 26.49 -5.36 13.86
CA PHE A 256 27.56 -5.19 14.84
C PHE A 256 28.32 -6.50 15.07
N ASN A 257 29.65 -6.45 15.01
CA ASN A 257 30.52 -7.55 15.39
C ASN A 257 31.21 -7.29 16.74
N ASN A 258 30.56 -7.62 17.85
CA ASN A 258 31.14 -7.47 19.20
C ASN A 258 31.65 -6.05 19.53
N VAL A 259 30.89 -5.03 19.16
CA VAL A 259 31.24 -3.62 19.36
C VAL A 259 31.13 -3.24 20.83
N LYS A 260 32.23 -2.75 21.41
CA LYS A 260 32.30 -2.41 22.83
C LYS A 260 31.94 -0.94 23.08
N ILE A 261 31.01 -0.69 24.00
CA ILE A 261 30.61 0.66 24.43
C ILE A 261 30.67 0.83 25.96
N PRO A 262 31.01 2.01 26.48
CA PRO A 262 31.03 2.27 27.92
C PRO A 262 29.65 2.13 28.59
N HIS A 263 29.61 1.88 29.90
CA HIS A 263 28.39 1.85 30.70
C HIS A 263 27.47 3.08 30.49
N VAL A 264 28.04 4.27 30.41
CA VAL A 264 27.30 5.54 30.25
C VAL A 264 26.48 5.61 28.94
N ASN A 265 26.75 4.73 27.98
CA ASN A 265 26.03 4.70 26.71
C ASN A 265 24.63 4.07 26.83
N MET A 266 24.33 3.29 27.87
CA MET A 266 22.97 2.78 28.13
C MET A 266 22.10 3.91 28.68
N LEU A 267 21.06 4.36 27.95
CA LEU A 267 20.17 5.40 28.48
C LEU A 267 19.41 4.85 29.69
N ASN A 268 19.69 5.41 30.86
CA ASN A 268 19.38 4.77 32.13
C ASN A 268 18.59 5.63 33.12
N ARG A 269 17.80 6.60 32.61
CA ARG A 269 16.94 7.43 33.47
C ARG A 269 15.89 6.63 34.24
N PHE A 270 15.36 5.56 33.63
CA PHE A 270 14.29 4.76 34.21
C PHE A 270 14.77 3.39 34.66
N SER A 271 15.53 2.66 33.84
CA SER A 271 16.13 1.37 34.18
C SER A 271 17.61 1.37 33.84
N GLY A 272 18.41 0.54 34.49
CA GLY A 272 19.86 0.59 34.33
C GLY A 272 20.58 -0.65 34.84
N VAL A 273 21.90 -0.57 34.81
CA VAL A 273 22.79 -1.55 35.46
C VAL A 273 23.62 -0.78 36.47
N ASP A 274 23.72 -1.28 37.69
CA ASP A 274 24.66 -0.74 38.67
C ASP A 274 26.09 -1.12 38.26
N PRO A 275 26.99 -0.15 38.00
CA PRO A 275 28.31 -0.43 37.43
C PRO A 275 29.27 -1.13 38.41
N GLU A 276 29.01 -1.08 39.72
CA GLU A 276 29.87 -1.72 40.72
C GLU A 276 29.41 -3.15 41.02
N THR A 277 28.10 -3.35 41.13
CA THR A 277 27.50 -4.65 41.51
C THR A 277 27.03 -5.48 40.33
N GLY A 278 26.92 -4.89 39.13
CA GLY A 278 26.37 -5.53 37.93
C GLY A 278 24.87 -5.86 38.03
N LYS A 279 24.17 -5.32 39.03
CA LYS A 279 22.74 -5.62 39.26
C LYS A 279 21.85 -4.74 38.40
N TYR A 280 20.77 -5.33 37.89
CA TYR A 280 19.73 -4.60 37.15
C TYR A 280 18.92 -3.68 38.07
N ILE A 281 18.80 -2.42 37.67
CA ILE A 281 17.97 -1.38 38.30
C ILE A 281 16.65 -1.32 37.53
N ARG A 282 15.55 -1.63 38.21
CA ARG A 282 14.20 -1.63 37.62
C ARG A 282 13.60 -0.22 37.59
N PRO A 283 12.71 0.07 36.63
CA PRO A 283 11.96 1.32 36.62
C PRO A 283 11.00 1.39 37.80
N SER A 284 10.88 2.59 38.39
CA SER A 284 9.93 2.87 39.47
C SER A 284 8.47 2.73 39.01
N ASN A 285 8.20 2.95 37.72
CA ASN A 285 6.90 2.71 37.11
C ASN A 285 7.08 2.19 35.66
N PRO A 286 6.53 1.01 35.30
CA PRO A 286 6.57 0.48 33.93
C PRO A 286 6.06 1.45 32.86
N ALA A 287 5.16 2.37 33.23
CA ALA A 287 4.58 3.40 32.37
C ALA A 287 5.61 4.38 31.77
N LEU A 288 6.72 4.64 32.47
CA LEU A 288 7.67 5.69 32.12
C LEU A 288 8.44 5.43 30.80
N ILE A 289 8.50 4.17 30.36
CA ILE A 289 9.22 3.76 29.15
C ILE A 289 8.42 4.09 27.87
N TYR A 290 7.11 4.35 27.96
CA TYR A 290 6.23 4.53 26.78
C TYR A 290 5.92 5.98 26.42
N GLY A 291 6.56 6.96 27.08
CA GLY A 291 6.35 8.39 26.84
C GLY A 291 6.56 8.75 25.36
N THR A 292 7.71 8.35 24.80
CA THR A 292 8.12 8.68 23.44
C THR A 292 7.17 8.09 22.38
N LEU A 293 6.84 6.80 22.48
CA LEU A 293 5.94 6.13 21.52
C LEU A 293 4.52 6.75 21.54
N THR A 294 3.99 7.03 22.73
CA THR A 294 2.68 7.65 22.88
C THR A 294 2.66 9.08 22.33
N PHE A 295 3.75 9.84 22.52
CA PHE A 295 3.92 11.17 21.94
C PHE A 295 3.86 11.13 20.41
N ILE A 296 4.70 10.29 19.79
CA ILE A 296 4.78 10.18 18.33
C ILE A 296 3.44 9.76 17.73
N ARG A 297 2.74 8.78 18.34
CA ARG A 297 1.38 8.39 17.90
C ARG A 297 0.38 9.53 18.00
N SER A 298 0.44 10.32 19.06
CA SER A 298 -0.43 11.49 19.22
C SER A 298 -0.19 12.52 18.10
N SER A 299 1.08 12.74 17.73
CA SER A 299 1.44 13.59 16.60
C SER A 299 0.96 13.03 15.27
N ILE A 300 1.07 11.72 15.03
CA ILE A 300 0.55 11.08 13.80
C ILE A 300 -0.95 11.31 13.66
N VAL A 301 -1.73 11.08 14.74
CA VAL A 301 -3.19 11.31 14.72
C VAL A 301 -3.52 12.76 14.36
N PHE A 302 -2.81 13.73 14.95
CA PHE A 302 -3.01 15.13 14.65
C PHE A 302 -2.64 15.48 13.20
N GLN A 303 -1.53 14.95 12.69
CA GLN A 303 -1.06 15.17 11.32
C GLN A 303 -1.98 14.53 10.28
N SER A 304 -2.58 13.36 10.56
CA SER A 304 -3.49 12.66 9.62
C SER A 304 -4.61 13.56 9.10
N GLY A 305 -5.17 14.44 9.94
CA GLY A 305 -6.20 15.39 9.52
C GLY A 305 -5.70 16.39 8.47
N SER A 306 -4.53 17.00 8.72
CA SER A 306 -3.90 17.95 7.78
C SER A 306 -3.41 17.27 6.49
N VAL A 307 -2.86 16.06 6.60
CA VAL A 307 -2.45 15.24 5.45
C VAL A 307 -3.64 14.97 4.54
N LEU A 308 -4.76 14.50 5.09
CA LEU A 308 -5.98 14.25 4.33
C LEU A 308 -6.53 15.56 3.74
N ALA A 309 -6.57 16.63 4.53
CA ALA A 309 -7.03 17.94 4.08
C ALA A 309 -6.26 18.43 2.86
N ARG A 310 -4.96 18.16 2.77
CA ARG A 310 -4.15 18.52 1.59
C ARG A 310 -4.67 17.87 0.31
N GLY A 311 -4.87 16.55 0.33
CA GLY A 311 -5.41 15.82 -0.84
C GLY A 311 -6.85 16.23 -1.15
N VAL A 312 -7.68 16.42 -0.12
CA VAL A 312 -9.05 16.91 -0.27
C VAL A 312 -9.08 18.32 -0.86
N THR A 313 -8.14 19.19 -0.49
CA THR A 313 -8.02 20.54 -1.05
C THR A 313 -7.74 20.50 -2.54
N ILE A 314 -6.75 19.70 -2.96
CA ILE A 314 -6.40 19.53 -4.37
C ILE A 314 -7.60 18.99 -5.15
N ALA A 315 -8.21 17.90 -4.67
CA ALA A 315 -9.34 17.27 -5.34
C ALA A 315 -10.58 18.16 -5.38
N THR A 316 -10.90 18.89 -4.31
CA THR A 316 -12.08 19.78 -4.25
C THR A 316 -11.94 20.95 -5.20
N ARG A 317 -10.79 21.63 -5.20
CA ARG A 317 -10.52 22.74 -6.15
C ARG A 317 -10.55 22.23 -7.58
N TYR A 318 -9.89 21.11 -7.86
CA TYR A 318 -9.90 20.52 -9.21
C TYR A 318 -11.29 20.11 -9.66
N CYS A 319 -12.08 19.43 -8.81
CA CYS A 319 -13.43 19.00 -9.16
C CYS A 319 -14.40 20.17 -9.32
N ALA A 320 -14.14 21.31 -8.68
CA ALA A 320 -14.87 22.55 -8.92
C ALA A 320 -14.48 23.21 -10.26
N VAL A 321 -13.25 23.07 -10.73
CA VAL A 321 -12.81 23.61 -12.03
C VAL A 321 -13.16 22.67 -13.19
N ARG A 322 -13.00 21.36 -12.99
CA ARG A 322 -13.16 20.36 -14.03
C ARG A 322 -14.64 20.22 -14.40
N ARG A 323 -14.93 20.36 -15.69
CA ARG A 323 -16.23 20.05 -16.28
C ARG A 323 -16.12 18.79 -17.14
N GLN A 324 -17.16 17.96 -17.12
CA GLN A 324 -17.25 16.77 -17.96
C GLN A 324 -18.71 16.29 -18.00
N PHE A 325 -19.21 15.97 -19.20
CA PHE A 325 -20.60 15.60 -19.46
C PHE A 325 -21.60 16.72 -19.12
N GLN A 326 -22.77 16.67 -19.76
CA GLN A 326 -23.89 17.54 -19.42
C GLN A 326 -24.78 16.83 -18.39
N ASP A 327 -25.44 17.60 -17.51
CA ASP A 327 -26.52 17.04 -16.71
C ASP A 327 -27.65 16.59 -17.65
N ARG A 328 -28.17 15.37 -17.44
CA ARG A 328 -29.22 14.81 -18.30
C ARG A 328 -30.51 15.60 -18.20
N ASP A 329 -30.73 16.22 -17.05
CA ASP A 329 -31.93 17.00 -16.76
C ASP A 329 -31.63 18.52 -16.81
N ALA A 330 -30.47 18.92 -17.35
CA ALA A 330 -30.19 20.33 -17.62
C ALA A 330 -31.28 20.93 -18.52
N ASP A 331 -31.67 22.17 -18.24
CA ASP A 331 -32.61 22.90 -19.10
C ASP A 331 -32.02 22.99 -20.52
N ALA A 332 -32.86 22.91 -21.55
CA ALA A 332 -32.41 23.00 -22.94
C ALA A 332 -31.67 24.32 -23.27
N SER A 333 -31.84 25.35 -22.43
CA SER A 333 -31.12 26.62 -22.49
C SER A 333 -29.73 26.60 -21.84
N GLU A 334 -29.47 25.65 -20.93
CA GLU A 334 -28.15 25.44 -20.34
C GLU A 334 -27.25 24.68 -21.32
N THR A 335 -26.30 25.40 -21.92
CA THR A 335 -25.35 24.83 -22.87
C THR A 335 -23.98 24.64 -22.23
N GLY A 336 -23.49 23.40 -22.22
CA GLY A 336 -22.15 23.04 -21.77
C GLY A 336 -22.10 21.98 -20.66
N GLU A 337 -20.89 21.61 -20.29
CA GLU A 337 -20.65 20.54 -19.32
C GLU A 337 -20.90 20.97 -17.86
N ASN A 338 -21.22 20.03 -16.98
CA ASN A 338 -21.39 20.29 -15.56
C ASN A 338 -20.03 20.21 -14.83
N GLN A 339 -19.83 21.01 -13.78
CA GLN A 339 -18.68 20.86 -12.88
C GLN A 339 -18.76 19.49 -12.22
N VAL A 340 -17.67 18.72 -12.21
CA VAL A 340 -17.72 17.34 -11.75
C VAL A 340 -18.05 17.23 -10.26
N LEU A 341 -17.77 18.27 -9.45
CA LEU A 341 -18.16 18.35 -8.05
C LEU A 341 -19.69 18.43 -7.85
N ASN A 342 -20.47 18.76 -8.88
CA ASN A 342 -21.94 18.78 -8.80
C ASN A 342 -22.55 17.38 -8.91
N TYR A 343 -21.82 16.39 -9.42
CA TYR A 343 -22.31 15.02 -9.42
C TYR A 343 -22.32 14.43 -8.01
N THR A 344 -23.48 13.97 -7.56
CA THR A 344 -23.68 13.40 -6.22
C THR A 344 -22.71 12.24 -5.93
N MET A 345 -22.31 11.46 -6.92
CA MET A 345 -21.29 10.40 -6.73
C MET A 345 -19.90 10.96 -6.41
N VAL A 346 -19.52 12.11 -6.98
CA VAL A 346 -18.26 12.81 -6.65
C VAL A 346 -18.36 13.41 -5.24
N GLN A 347 -19.49 14.01 -4.91
CA GLN A 347 -19.75 14.52 -3.56
C GLN A 347 -19.70 13.41 -2.52
N HIS A 348 -20.37 12.28 -2.77
CA HIS A 348 -20.45 11.14 -1.85
C HIS A 348 -19.10 10.52 -1.52
N ARG A 349 -18.11 10.59 -2.43
CA ARG A 349 -16.75 10.11 -2.15
C ARG A 349 -15.80 11.18 -1.61
N LEU A 350 -16.05 12.47 -1.85
CA LEU A 350 -15.12 13.55 -1.49
C LEU A 350 -15.56 14.32 -0.23
N LEU A 351 -16.85 14.65 -0.08
CA LEU A 351 -17.34 15.42 1.07
C LEU A 351 -17.25 14.66 2.39
N PRO A 352 -17.42 13.33 2.46
CA PRO A 352 -17.11 12.59 3.69
C PRO A 352 -15.62 12.63 4.06
N LEU A 353 -14.71 12.74 3.10
CA LEU A 353 -13.27 12.93 3.36
C LEU A 353 -12.98 14.36 3.84
N LEU A 354 -13.68 15.36 3.29
CA LEU A 354 -13.68 16.72 3.83
C LEU A 354 -14.12 16.73 5.29
N ALA A 355 -15.25 16.11 5.60
CA ALA A 355 -15.72 15.96 6.98
C ALA A 355 -14.70 15.20 7.87
N SER A 356 -14.09 14.13 7.34
CA SER A 356 -13.05 13.37 8.03
C SER A 356 -11.82 14.21 8.37
N SER A 357 -11.40 15.14 7.49
CA SER A 357 -10.26 16.02 7.77
C SER A 357 -10.47 16.89 9.02
N TYR A 358 -11.67 17.46 9.18
CA TYR A 358 -12.06 18.23 10.37
C TYR A 358 -12.24 17.34 11.60
N ALA A 359 -12.88 16.17 11.45
CA ALA A 359 -13.07 15.22 12.53
C ALA A 359 -11.72 14.75 13.14
N LEU A 360 -10.75 14.46 12.28
CA LEU A 360 -9.39 14.08 12.67
C LEU A 360 -8.62 15.25 13.30
N PHE A 361 -8.83 16.48 12.85
CA PHE A 361 -8.25 17.67 13.47
C PHE A 361 -8.70 17.86 14.93
N PHE A 362 -10.02 17.82 15.19
CA PHE A 362 -10.55 17.93 16.55
C PHE A 362 -10.09 16.77 17.44
N THR A 363 -10.07 15.56 16.89
CA THR A 363 -9.57 14.37 17.58
C THR A 363 -8.08 14.48 17.92
N GLY A 364 -7.27 14.97 16.99
CA GLY A 364 -5.84 15.20 17.22
C GLY A 364 -5.58 16.25 18.32
N ARG A 365 -6.35 17.35 18.35
CA ARG A 365 -6.28 18.33 19.45
C ARG A 365 -6.64 17.71 20.80
N ALA A 366 -7.71 16.93 20.84
CA ALA A 366 -8.12 16.21 22.04
C ALA A 366 -7.00 15.24 22.52
N MET A 367 -6.36 14.54 21.58
CA MET A 367 -5.28 13.60 21.87
C MET A 367 -4.02 14.30 22.42
N ILE A 368 -3.60 15.40 21.82
CA ILE A 368 -2.46 16.19 22.30
C ILE A 368 -2.75 16.76 23.70
N ASN A 369 -3.97 17.24 23.95
CA ASN A 369 -4.40 17.71 25.26
C ASN A 369 -4.35 16.58 26.30
N LEU A 370 -4.81 15.38 25.93
CA LEU A 370 -4.75 14.20 26.80
C LEU A 370 -3.30 13.80 27.12
N TYR A 371 -2.42 13.79 26.11
CA TYR A 371 -0.99 13.54 26.28
C TYR A 371 -0.34 14.56 27.24
N ASN A 372 -0.57 15.85 27.01
CA ASN A 372 -0.01 16.93 27.84
C ASN A 372 -0.53 16.88 29.28
N ALA A 373 -1.82 16.57 29.47
CA ALA A 373 -2.39 16.37 30.80
C ALA A 373 -1.76 15.17 31.51
N ASN A 374 -1.50 14.07 30.79
CA ASN A 374 -0.82 12.90 31.34
C ASN A 374 0.63 13.23 31.74
N GLN A 375 1.39 13.93 30.90
CA GLN A 375 2.77 14.33 31.20
C GLN A 375 2.86 15.21 32.45
N LYS A 376 1.98 16.22 32.58
CA LYS A 376 1.90 17.07 33.79
C LYS A 376 1.66 16.25 35.05
N ARG A 377 0.79 15.23 34.99
CA ARG A 377 0.48 14.35 36.13
C ARG A 377 1.62 13.38 36.45
N MET A 378 2.30 12.82 35.45
CA MET A 378 3.46 11.96 35.68
C MET A 378 4.62 12.72 36.34
N ALA A 379 4.84 13.98 35.98
CA ALA A 379 5.83 14.83 36.65
C ALA A 379 5.53 15.06 38.15
N GLN A 380 4.27 14.92 38.56
CA GLN A 380 3.81 15.17 39.93
C GLN A 380 3.76 13.90 40.80
N ARG A 381 3.62 12.70 40.23
CA ARG A 381 3.58 11.43 40.99
C ARG A 381 4.98 10.81 41.12
N ARG A 382 5.47 10.70 42.36
CA ARG A 382 6.73 10.00 42.73
C ARG A 382 6.50 8.69 43.49
N ASP A 383 5.37 8.02 43.31
CA ASP A 383 5.10 6.79 44.07
C ASP A 383 5.83 5.58 43.50
N ALA A 384 6.41 4.80 44.41
CA ALA A 384 7.08 3.53 44.13
C ALA A 384 6.05 2.51 43.63
N GLY A 385 6.09 2.18 42.35
CA GLY A 385 5.30 1.11 41.77
C GLY A 385 5.69 -0.27 42.33
N ASP A 386 4.72 -1.17 42.34
CA ASP A 386 4.85 -2.55 42.80
C ASP A 386 5.99 -3.28 42.06
N ALA A 387 7.09 -3.57 42.79
CA ALA A 387 8.36 -4.09 42.26
C ALA A 387 8.26 -5.46 41.54
N LYS A 388 7.07 -6.08 41.54
CA LYS A 388 6.77 -7.38 40.93
C LYS A 388 6.32 -7.30 39.46
N ARG A 389 5.87 -6.15 38.94
CA ARG A 389 5.35 -6.04 37.56
C ARG A 389 6.47 -6.12 36.52
N LYS A 390 6.20 -6.77 35.38
CA LYS A 390 7.13 -6.80 34.23
C LYS A 390 7.03 -5.50 33.42
N PRO A 391 8.05 -5.14 32.63
CA PRO A 391 7.92 -4.08 31.64
C PRO A 391 7.01 -4.55 30.48
N GLY A 392 5.94 -3.80 30.20
CA GLY A 392 4.98 -4.10 29.11
C GLY A 392 3.71 -3.25 29.23
N PRO A 393 3.06 -2.80 28.13
CA PRO A 393 1.74 -2.17 28.21
C PRO A 393 0.65 -3.14 28.71
N GLU A 394 0.90 -4.45 28.54
CA GLU A 394 0.10 -5.56 29.06
C GLU A 394 -0.08 -5.54 30.58
N GLU A 395 0.89 -4.95 31.29
CA GLU A 395 0.97 -4.92 32.76
C GLU A 395 0.29 -3.67 33.34
N LEU A 396 -0.17 -2.74 32.49
CA LEU A 396 -0.90 -1.54 32.90
C LEU A 396 -2.36 -1.87 33.22
N SER A 397 -2.92 -1.21 34.23
CA SER A 397 -4.29 -1.44 34.68
C SER A 397 -5.21 -0.28 34.30
N PRO A 398 -6.32 -0.53 33.56
CA PRO A 398 -7.27 0.50 33.11
C PRO A 398 -7.71 1.42 34.25
N GLY A 399 -7.78 2.73 33.98
CA GLY A 399 -8.14 3.81 34.91
C GLY A 399 -7.18 4.05 36.10
N SER A 400 -6.64 3.01 36.73
CA SER A 400 -5.61 3.16 37.79
C SER A 400 -4.29 3.69 37.23
N ASP A 401 -3.88 3.20 36.06
CA ASP A 401 -2.76 3.69 35.27
C ASP A 401 -3.33 4.51 34.11
N HIS A 402 -3.37 5.84 34.23
CA HIS A 402 -3.95 6.72 33.18
C HIS A 402 -3.26 6.58 31.81
N LEU A 403 -2.00 6.16 31.82
CA LEU A 403 -1.28 5.83 30.60
C LEU A 403 -1.90 4.64 29.86
N ALA A 404 -2.60 3.72 30.53
CA ALA A 404 -3.30 2.62 29.88
C ALA A 404 -4.39 3.12 28.93
N ASP A 405 -5.19 4.08 29.40
CA ASP A 405 -6.27 4.70 28.61
C ASP A 405 -5.67 5.48 27.43
N LEU A 406 -4.68 6.34 27.70
CA LEU A 406 -3.98 7.12 26.66
C LEU A 406 -3.29 6.21 25.63
N HIS A 407 -2.67 5.10 26.07
CA HIS A 407 -2.03 4.14 25.18
C HIS A 407 -3.05 3.46 24.27
N ALA A 408 -4.14 2.92 24.83
CA ALA A 408 -5.18 2.26 24.04
C ALA A 408 -5.83 3.21 23.03
N ILE A 409 -6.14 4.44 23.44
CA ILE A 409 -6.65 5.49 22.55
C ILE A 409 -5.62 5.85 21.47
N SER A 410 -4.33 5.97 21.82
CA SER A 410 -3.28 6.24 20.83
C SER A 410 -3.16 5.14 19.78
N CYS A 411 -3.30 3.87 20.18
CA CYS A 411 -3.23 2.73 19.28
C CYS A 411 -4.41 2.70 18.32
N SER A 412 -5.64 2.86 18.84
CA SER A 412 -6.85 2.82 18.02
C SER A 412 -6.91 4.01 17.06
N LEU A 413 -6.64 5.22 17.56
CA LEU A 413 -6.68 6.43 16.75
C LEU A 413 -5.53 6.49 15.73
N LYS A 414 -4.31 6.09 16.08
CA LYS A 414 -3.21 6.04 15.10
C LYS A 414 -3.56 5.13 13.95
N ALA A 415 -4.08 3.93 14.24
CA ALA A 415 -4.47 2.98 13.20
C ALA A 415 -5.58 3.55 12.31
N PHE A 416 -6.67 4.04 12.91
CA PHE A 416 -7.79 4.59 12.15
C PHE A 416 -7.44 5.86 11.37
N ALA A 417 -6.81 6.85 12.01
CA ALA A 417 -6.53 8.14 11.38
C ALA A 417 -5.53 8.02 10.22
N SER A 418 -4.48 7.19 10.37
CA SER A 418 -3.52 6.95 9.29
C SER A 418 -4.13 6.18 8.12
N THR A 419 -4.94 5.16 8.39
CA THR A 419 -5.68 4.44 7.33
C THR A 419 -6.64 5.38 6.60
N THR A 420 -7.46 6.15 7.32
CA THR A 420 -8.41 7.11 6.74
C THR A 420 -7.71 8.15 5.86
N ALA A 421 -6.56 8.67 6.29
CA ALA A 421 -5.79 9.60 5.48
C ALA A 421 -5.18 8.93 4.24
N ALA A 422 -4.57 7.74 4.38
CA ALA A 422 -3.96 7.03 3.26
C ALA A 422 -4.98 6.64 2.18
N GLU A 423 -6.09 6.01 2.59
CA GLU A 423 -7.17 5.62 1.67
C GLU A 423 -7.87 6.85 1.08
N GLY A 424 -8.06 7.90 1.89
CA GLY A 424 -8.64 9.16 1.45
C GLY A 424 -7.80 9.85 0.37
N LEU A 425 -6.47 9.87 0.50
CA LEU A 425 -5.57 10.40 -0.53
C LEU A 425 -5.72 9.66 -1.88
N GLU A 426 -5.86 8.33 -1.86
CA GLU A 426 -6.10 7.57 -3.09
C GLU A 426 -7.48 7.87 -3.69
N VAL A 427 -8.51 8.05 -2.87
CA VAL A 427 -9.83 8.51 -3.35
C VAL A 427 -9.74 9.91 -3.96
N CYS A 428 -9.00 10.84 -3.36
CA CYS A 428 -8.75 12.17 -3.91
C CYS A 428 -8.02 12.10 -5.26
N ARG A 429 -7.01 11.24 -5.38
CA ARG A 429 -6.29 10.99 -6.65
C ARG A 429 -7.23 10.51 -7.74
N ARG A 430 -8.07 9.51 -7.42
CA ARG A 430 -9.09 8.97 -8.34
C ARG A 430 -10.18 10.00 -8.68
N ALA A 431 -10.49 10.90 -7.76
CA ALA A 431 -11.43 11.99 -8.01
C ALA A 431 -10.92 12.97 -9.07
N CYS A 432 -9.60 13.12 -9.19
CA CYS A 432 -8.96 13.96 -10.21
C CYS A 432 -8.84 13.29 -11.60
N GLY A 433 -9.36 12.06 -11.77
CA GLY A 433 -9.32 11.33 -13.04
C GLY A 433 -7.89 11.07 -13.55
N GLY A 434 -7.70 11.08 -14.87
CA GLY A 434 -6.38 10.86 -15.49
C GLY A 434 -5.32 11.88 -15.07
N HIS A 435 -5.71 13.15 -14.88
CA HIS A 435 -4.78 14.19 -14.41
C HIS A 435 -4.26 13.92 -12.99
N GLY A 436 -5.05 13.25 -12.15
CA GLY A 436 -4.61 12.78 -10.83
C GLY A 436 -3.49 11.74 -10.88
N TYR A 437 -3.23 11.11 -12.03
CA TYR A 437 -2.12 10.19 -12.22
C TYR A 437 -0.80 10.90 -12.54
N SER A 438 -0.84 12.17 -12.96
CA SER A 438 0.36 12.98 -13.15
C SER A 438 1.05 13.27 -11.82
N ALA A 439 2.38 13.24 -11.78
CA ALA A 439 3.14 13.69 -10.61
C ALA A 439 2.91 15.18 -10.32
N PHE A 440 2.60 16.00 -11.34
CA PHE A 440 2.22 17.41 -11.19
C PHE A 440 0.87 17.61 -10.49
N SER A 441 0.09 16.55 -10.27
CA SER A 441 -1.10 16.63 -9.42
C SER A 441 -0.75 16.91 -7.96
N GLY A 442 0.49 16.65 -7.52
CA GLY A 442 0.94 16.80 -6.14
C GLY A 442 0.39 15.75 -5.17
N ILE A 443 -0.63 14.96 -5.55
CA ILE A 443 -1.22 13.93 -4.69
C ILE A 443 -0.35 12.66 -4.67
N GLY A 444 0.14 12.21 -5.84
CA GLY A 444 0.83 10.91 -5.96
C GLY A 444 2.12 10.82 -5.14
N SER A 445 3.00 11.82 -5.25
CA SER A 445 4.24 11.88 -4.47
C SER A 445 3.96 11.98 -2.97
N TRP A 446 3.03 12.83 -2.59
CA TRP A 446 2.63 13.00 -1.19
C TRP A 446 2.02 11.73 -0.58
N TYR A 447 1.15 11.06 -1.34
CA TYR A 447 0.57 9.77 -0.96
C TYR A 447 1.65 8.72 -0.73
N ALA A 448 2.60 8.60 -1.67
CA ALA A 448 3.72 7.66 -1.54
C ALA A 448 4.58 7.95 -0.29
N ASP A 449 4.82 9.22 0.04
CA ASP A 449 5.59 9.63 1.20
C ASP A 449 4.81 9.45 2.53
N TYR A 450 3.48 9.42 2.48
CA TYR A 450 2.62 9.21 3.66
C TYR A 450 2.37 7.72 3.97
N LEU A 451 2.34 6.84 2.97
CA LEU A 451 2.04 5.41 3.13
C LEU A 451 2.80 4.68 4.26
N PRO A 452 4.08 4.95 4.54
CA PRO A 452 4.77 4.32 5.67
C PRO A 452 4.05 4.48 7.02
N THR A 453 3.22 5.52 7.18
CA THR A 453 2.46 5.80 8.41
C THR A 453 1.45 4.74 8.82
N VAL A 454 0.95 3.93 7.89
CA VAL A 454 0.07 2.80 8.23
C VAL A 454 0.84 1.58 8.76
N THR A 455 2.18 1.60 8.67
CA THR A 455 3.04 0.47 9.06
C THR A 455 3.97 0.81 10.23
N TRP A 456 4.68 1.94 10.17
CA TRP A 456 5.61 2.31 11.23
C TRP A 456 4.88 2.77 12.50
N GLU A 457 5.60 2.86 13.62
CA GLU A 457 5.00 3.16 14.94
C GLU A 457 3.91 2.16 15.39
N GLY A 458 3.96 0.97 14.81
CA GLY A 458 3.04 -0.14 15.02
C GLY A 458 2.15 -0.35 13.80
N ASP A 459 2.21 -1.55 13.24
CA ASP A 459 1.34 -1.97 12.14
C ASP A 459 -0.14 -1.80 12.54
N ASN A 460 -0.95 -1.22 11.65
CA ASN A 460 -2.32 -0.84 11.97
C ASN A 460 -3.20 -2.04 12.37
N TYR A 461 -2.97 -3.23 11.82
CA TYR A 461 -3.69 -4.44 12.24
C TYR A 461 -3.15 -4.98 13.58
N MET A 462 -1.84 -5.00 13.77
CA MET A 462 -1.23 -5.52 15.00
C MET A 462 -1.53 -4.64 16.23
N LEU A 463 -1.66 -3.33 16.06
CA LEU A 463 -2.01 -2.41 17.16
C LEU A 463 -3.38 -2.70 17.77
N THR A 464 -4.32 -3.25 16.99
CA THR A 464 -5.69 -3.52 17.44
C THR A 464 -5.74 -4.51 18.60
N GLN A 465 -4.76 -5.40 18.71
CA GLN A 465 -4.66 -6.36 19.83
C GLN A 465 -4.43 -5.64 21.18
N GLN A 466 -3.68 -4.54 21.19
CA GLN A 466 -3.42 -3.76 22.41
C GLN A 466 -4.70 -3.09 22.89
N VAL A 467 -5.51 -2.59 21.94
CA VAL A 467 -6.83 -2.00 22.20
C VAL A 467 -7.80 -3.05 22.73
N ALA A 468 -7.89 -4.21 22.08
CA ALA A 468 -8.77 -5.29 22.52
C ALA A 468 -8.42 -5.81 23.93
N ARG A 469 -7.12 -6.01 24.25
CA ARG A 469 -6.70 -6.37 25.61
C ARG A 469 -7.19 -5.38 26.65
N TYR A 470 -7.05 -4.08 26.36
CA TYR A 470 -7.50 -3.01 27.24
C TYR A 470 -9.01 -3.05 27.45
N LEU A 471 -9.80 -3.17 26.38
CA LEU A 471 -11.27 -3.19 26.45
C LEU A 471 -11.78 -4.45 27.17
N LEU A 472 -11.25 -5.63 26.86
CA LEU A 472 -11.62 -6.88 27.55
C LEU A 472 -11.25 -6.84 29.05
N LYS A 473 -10.09 -6.28 29.40
CA LYS A 473 -9.69 -6.10 30.82
C LYS A 473 -10.65 -5.13 31.54
N SER A 474 -11.07 -4.06 30.86
CA SER A 474 -12.03 -3.10 31.39
C SER A 474 -13.43 -3.73 31.58
N ALA A 475 -13.90 -4.50 30.61
CA ALA A 475 -15.18 -5.21 30.69
C ALA A 475 -15.21 -6.22 31.84
N ARG A 476 -14.15 -7.03 32.02
CA ARG A 476 -13.99 -7.92 33.18
C ARG A 476 -14.05 -7.17 34.51
N ALA A 477 -13.42 -6.00 34.59
CA ALA A 477 -13.45 -5.19 35.81
C ALA A 477 -14.86 -4.66 36.12
N VAL A 478 -15.64 -4.30 35.10
CA VAL A 478 -17.04 -3.87 35.25
C VAL A 478 -17.90 -5.02 35.75
N LEU A 479 -17.80 -6.20 35.13
CA LEU A 479 -18.51 -7.42 35.56
C LEU A 479 -18.16 -7.82 37.00
N ALA A 480 -16.91 -7.62 37.42
CA ALA A 480 -16.47 -7.91 38.78
C ALA A 480 -16.85 -6.82 39.82
N GLY A 481 -17.49 -5.71 39.41
CA GLY A 481 -17.81 -4.59 40.29
C GLY A 481 -16.57 -3.81 40.79
N LYS A 482 -15.43 -3.94 40.11
CA LYS A 482 -14.11 -3.37 40.50
C LYS A 482 -13.60 -2.32 39.51
N ALA A 483 -14.40 -1.93 38.53
CA ALA A 483 -14.00 -0.97 37.52
C ALA A 483 -13.83 0.45 38.09
N PRO A 484 -12.78 1.18 37.68
CA PRO A 484 -12.65 2.60 38.00
C PRO A 484 -13.76 3.42 37.32
N ASP A 485 -14.05 4.63 37.84
CA ASP A 485 -14.98 5.54 37.16
C ASP A 485 -14.26 6.31 36.05
N ASN A 486 -14.28 5.76 34.84
CA ASN A 486 -13.81 6.39 33.61
C ASN A 486 -14.82 6.25 32.47
N GLY A 487 -14.60 6.95 31.35
CA GLY A 487 -15.54 6.97 30.22
C GLY A 487 -15.91 5.59 29.69
N ILE A 488 -14.93 4.68 29.58
CA ILE A 488 -15.17 3.29 29.12
C ILE A 488 -16.04 2.51 30.11
N SER A 489 -15.73 2.61 31.40
CA SER A 489 -16.51 1.91 32.42
C SER A 489 -17.94 2.42 32.49
N ARG A 490 -18.19 3.71 32.18
CA ARG A 490 -19.54 4.28 32.11
C ARG A 490 -20.34 3.71 30.95
N ILE A 491 -19.79 3.66 29.73
CA ILE A 491 -20.51 3.11 28.58
C ILE A 491 -20.77 1.60 28.74
N PHE A 492 -19.85 0.86 29.35
CA PHE A 492 -20.04 -0.58 29.63
C PHE A 492 -21.11 -0.83 30.70
N LYS A 493 -21.14 -0.02 31.77
CA LYS A 493 -22.20 -0.10 32.79
C LYS A 493 -23.57 0.19 32.18
N GLU A 494 -23.65 1.21 31.32
CA GLU A 494 -24.89 1.56 30.64
C GLU A 494 -25.36 0.46 29.67
N PHE A 495 -24.44 -0.14 28.93
CA PHE A 495 -24.74 -1.29 28.07
C PHE A 495 -25.30 -2.46 28.88
N ILE A 496 -24.62 -2.90 29.95
CA ILE A 496 -25.10 -4.00 30.82
C ILE A 496 -26.49 -3.69 31.38
N ARG A 497 -26.75 -2.44 31.77
CA ARG A 497 -28.04 -2.02 32.33
C ARG A 497 -29.21 -2.17 31.34
N ARG A 498 -28.94 -2.06 30.03
CA ARG A 498 -29.98 -1.96 28.99
C ARG A 498 -29.94 -3.08 27.95
N GLN A 499 -28.93 -3.95 27.95
CA GLN A 499 -28.71 -4.94 26.89
C GLN A 499 -29.93 -5.83 26.62
N ASP A 500 -30.72 -6.14 27.64
CA ASP A 500 -31.94 -6.97 27.52
C ASP A 500 -33.18 -6.20 27.01
N ILE A 501 -33.14 -4.87 27.03
CA ILE A 501 -34.26 -3.98 26.65
C ILE A 501 -34.04 -3.40 25.24
N GLY A 502 -32.79 -3.20 24.84
CA GLY A 502 -32.40 -2.50 23.62
C GLY A 502 -32.20 -0.99 23.83
N ALA A 503 -31.47 -0.36 22.91
CA ALA A 503 -31.04 1.03 23.06
C ALA A 503 -31.88 2.05 22.28
N ALA A 504 -32.38 1.68 21.10
CA ALA A 504 -33.30 2.46 20.26
C ALA A 504 -32.93 3.97 20.14
N PHE A 505 -31.67 4.26 19.81
CA PHE A 505 -31.17 5.63 19.65
C PHE A 505 -31.77 6.33 18.42
N ASP A 506 -32.03 7.63 18.51
CA ASP A 506 -32.44 8.46 17.37
C ASP A 506 -31.24 9.08 16.65
N VAL A 507 -30.62 8.29 15.78
CA VAL A 507 -29.41 8.66 15.04
C VAL A 507 -29.63 9.65 13.89
N LEU A 508 -30.87 10.11 13.65
CA LEU A 508 -31.18 11.05 12.58
C LEU A 508 -31.41 12.47 13.09
N ASP A 509 -32.00 12.61 14.28
CA ASP A 509 -32.43 13.90 14.81
C ASP A 509 -31.71 14.30 16.13
N SER A 510 -30.89 13.42 16.72
CA SER A 510 -30.12 13.71 17.95
C SER A 510 -28.62 13.40 17.78
N ASP A 511 -27.79 14.44 17.81
CA ASP A 511 -26.33 14.32 17.79
C ASP A 511 -25.81 13.46 18.96
N GLN A 512 -26.42 13.59 20.14
CA GLN A 512 -26.01 12.83 21.33
C GLN A 512 -26.38 11.35 21.19
N ASP A 513 -27.56 11.04 20.67
CA ASP A 513 -27.99 9.66 20.40
C ASP A 513 -27.11 9.02 19.33
N LEU A 514 -26.66 9.80 18.35
CA LEU A 514 -25.70 9.35 17.35
C LEU A 514 -24.36 9.00 18.01
N VAL A 515 -23.83 9.83 18.91
CA VAL A 515 -22.62 9.51 19.70
C VAL A 515 -22.83 8.25 20.56
N ASP A 516 -23.98 8.14 21.23
CA ASP A 516 -24.30 7.03 22.12
C ASP A 516 -24.50 5.71 21.34
N ALA A 517 -25.00 5.75 20.11
CA ALA A 517 -25.09 4.59 19.23
C ALA A 517 -23.69 4.03 18.90
N PHE A 518 -22.69 4.89 18.66
CA PHE A 518 -21.30 4.45 18.49
C PHE A 518 -20.72 3.87 19.79
N ALA A 519 -21.00 4.48 20.94
CA ALA A 519 -20.58 3.96 22.25
C ALA A 519 -21.18 2.57 22.53
N TRP A 520 -22.45 2.39 22.16
CA TRP A 520 -23.19 1.14 22.30
C TRP A 520 -22.59 0.04 21.44
N ARG A 521 -22.28 0.33 20.16
CA ARG A 521 -21.59 -0.62 19.27
C ARG A 521 -20.26 -1.09 19.85
N VAL A 522 -19.45 -0.20 20.42
CA VAL A 522 -18.18 -0.57 21.08
C VAL A 522 -18.44 -1.52 22.25
N SER A 523 -19.44 -1.22 23.07
CA SER A 523 -19.79 -2.02 24.24
C SER A 523 -20.26 -3.42 23.81
N PHE A 524 -21.19 -3.50 22.87
CA PHE A 524 -21.69 -4.75 22.29
C PHE A 524 -20.55 -5.63 21.77
N LEU A 525 -19.69 -5.09 20.89
CA LEU A 525 -18.58 -5.86 20.32
C LEU A 525 -17.56 -6.28 21.40
N THR A 526 -17.36 -5.47 22.44
CA THR A 526 -16.48 -5.84 23.55
C THR A 526 -17.04 -7.03 24.32
N PHE A 527 -18.33 -7.03 24.65
CA PHE A 527 -18.94 -8.12 25.41
C PHE A 527 -19.10 -9.39 24.57
N GLU A 528 -19.37 -9.30 23.27
CA GLU A 528 -19.35 -10.45 22.36
C GLU A 528 -17.94 -11.06 22.26
N ALA A 529 -16.91 -10.23 22.03
CA ALA A 529 -15.52 -10.72 22.01
C ALA A 529 -15.11 -11.30 23.37
N LEU A 530 -15.60 -10.74 24.49
CA LEU A 530 -15.36 -11.27 25.83
C LEU A 530 -16.04 -12.63 26.03
N LYS A 531 -17.29 -12.78 25.58
CA LYS A 531 -18.03 -14.05 25.61
C LYS A 531 -17.30 -15.12 24.80
N HIS A 532 -16.94 -14.84 23.56
CA HIS A 532 -16.17 -15.77 22.73
C HIS A 532 -14.85 -16.17 23.42
N ARG A 533 -14.17 -15.22 24.08
CA ARG A 533 -12.91 -15.46 24.75
C ARG A 533 -13.03 -16.25 26.05
N ASP A 534 -13.94 -15.84 26.94
CA ASP A 534 -14.01 -16.29 28.32
C ASP A 534 -15.02 -17.41 28.53
N GLU A 535 -16.11 -17.45 27.76
CA GLU A 535 -17.14 -18.49 27.87
C GLU A 535 -16.91 -19.61 26.85
N GLU A 536 -16.79 -19.26 25.57
CA GLU A 536 -16.60 -20.23 24.47
C GLU A 536 -15.15 -20.69 24.33
N LYS A 537 -14.23 -20.10 25.10
CA LYS A 537 -12.80 -20.46 25.16
C LYS A 537 -12.09 -20.37 23.81
N GLN A 538 -12.55 -19.50 22.91
CA GLN A 538 -11.87 -19.27 21.63
C GLN A 538 -10.44 -18.76 21.84
N SER A 539 -9.54 -19.18 20.96
CA SER A 539 -8.13 -18.80 21.01
C SER A 539 -7.95 -17.28 20.76
N TRP A 540 -6.84 -16.71 21.24
CA TRP A 540 -6.55 -15.30 20.94
C TRP A 540 -6.40 -15.06 19.43
N ASN A 541 -5.83 -16.04 18.73
CA ASN A 541 -5.59 -15.95 17.29
C ASN A 541 -6.89 -15.97 16.46
N SER A 542 -7.86 -16.81 16.85
CA SER A 542 -9.16 -16.88 16.16
C SER A 542 -9.99 -15.60 16.31
N LEU A 543 -9.71 -14.79 17.34
CA LEU A 543 -10.40 -13.53 17.62
C LEU A 543 -9.70 -12.30 17.02
N LEU A 544 -8.59 -12.45 16.27
CA LEU A 544 -7.85 -11.29 15.74
C LEU A 544 -8.71 -10.40 14.82
N ILE A 545 -9.65 -11.01 14.09
CA ILE A 545 -10.60 -10.26 13.24
C ILE A 545 -11.59 -9.48 14.11
N ASP A 546 -12.12 -10.10 15.17
CA ASP A 546 -13.00 -9.42 16.12
C ASP A 546 -12.28 -8.26 16.83
N PHE A 547 -11.00 -8.45 17.19
CA PHE A 547 -10.18 -7.41 17.79
C PHE A 547 -9.92 -6.24 16.84
N TRP A 548 -9.71 -6.51 15.56
CA TRP A 548 -9.58 -5.46 14.56
C TRP A 548 -10.89 -4.67 14.41
N ARG A 549 -12.04 -5.35 14.29
CA ARG A 549 -13.37 -4.71 14.21
C ARG A 549 -13.67 -3.89 15.46
N LEU A 550 -13.41 -4.45 16.64
CA LEU A 550 -13.60 -3.78 17.93
C LEU A 550 -12.70 -2.54 18.07
N SER A 551 -11.44 -2.64 17.69
CA SER A 551 -10.51 -1.50 17.72
C SER A 551 -10.94 -0.38 16.78
N THR A 552 -11.42 -0.73 15.58
CA THR A 552 -11.95 0.23 14.60
C THR A 552 -13.22 0.91 15.12
N ALA A 553 -14.18 0.13 15.67
CA ALA A 553 -15.38 0.69 16.30
C ALA A 553 -15.02 1.64 17.45
N TYR A 554 -14.00 1.28 18.26
CA TYR A 554 -13.53 2.13 19.34
C TYR A 554 -12.91 3.44 18.83
N ALA A 555 -12.09 3.38 17.77
CA ALA A 555 -11.53 4.59 17.16
C ALA A 555 -12.62 5.50 16.57
N GLN A 556 -13.58 4.93 15.83
CA GLN A 556 -14.70 5.68 15.26
C GLN A 556 -15.54 6.37 16.36
N TYR A 557 -15.85 5.66 17.44
CA TYR A 557 -16.51 6.26 18.61
C TYR A 557 -15.71 7.44 19.17
N GLN A 558 -14.40 7.29 19.36
CA GLN A 558 -13.56 8.38 19.87
C GLN A 558 -13.58 9.60 18.93
N VAL A 559 -13.52 9.39 17.62
CA VAL A 559 -13.55 10.50 16.64
C VAL A 559 -14.90 11.21 16.63
N VAL A 560 -16.00 10.44 16.58
CA VAL A 560 -17.37 10.99 16.62
C VAL A 560 -17.59 11.78 17.92
N LYS A 561 -17.22 11.18 19.06
CA LYS A 561 -17.33 11.82 20.37
C LYS A 561 -16.51 13.10 20.45
N ASN A 562 -15.22 13.07 20.09
CA ASN A 562 -14.35 14.25 20.19
C ASN A 562 -14.81 15.38 19.27
N PHE A 563 -15.32 15.05 18.08
CA PHE A 563 -15.87 16.05 17.17
C PHE A 563 -17.13 16.69 17.77
N HIS A 564 -18.07 15.88 18.28
CA HIS A 564 -19.26 16.38 18.96
C HIS A 564 -18.92 17.28 20.16
N GLU A 565 -18.07 16.81 21.07
CA GLU A 565 -17.65 17.55 22.27
C GLU A 565 -16.94 18.87 21.89
N ALA A 566 -16.12 18.87 20.84
CA ALA A 566 -15.44 20.07 20.38
C ALA A 566 -16.41 21.14 19.86
N LEU A 567 -17.51 20.74 19.21
CA LEU A 567 -18.55 21.67 18.75
C LEU A 567 -19.46 22.14 19.89
N GLN A 568 -19.60 21.35 20.95
CA GLN A 568 -20.32 21.75 22.15
C GLN A 568 -19.53 22.68 23.07
N ASP A 569 -18.20 22.72 22.95
CA ASP A 569 -17.34 23.57 23.77
C ASP A 569 -17.65 25.07 23.59
N GLU A 570 -17.77 25.77 24.72
CA GLU A 570 -18.13 27.19 24.76
C GLU A 570 -17.07 28.08 24.09
N ALA A 571 -15.79 27.69 24.10
CA ALA A 571 -14.77 28.45 23.39
C ALA A 571 -14.92 28.29 21.88
N THR A 572 -15.26 27.09 21.38
CA THR A 572 -15.58 26.88 19.96
C THR A 572 -16.79 27.70 19.53
N LYS A 573 -17.89 27.63 20.28
CA LYS A 573 -19.14 28.38 19.99
C LYS A 573 -18.93 29.89 19.93
N LYS A 574 -17.99 30.43 20.72
CA LYS A 574 -17.63 31.85 20.71
C LYS A 574 -16.65 32.24 19.62
N SER A 575 -15.85 31.29 19.13
CA SER A 575 -14.77 31.54 18.16
C SER A 575 -15.26 31.51 16.72
N LEU A 576 -16.35 30.80 16.44
CA LEU A 576 -16.93 30.66 15.11
C LEU A 576 -18.27 31.41 15.01
N ASP A 577 -18.55 32.01 13.86
CA ASP A 577 -19.88 32.58 13.61
C ASP A 577 -20.96 31.48 13.52
N PRO A 578 -22.24 31.81 13.77
CA PRO A 578 -23.32 30.81 13.80
C PRO A 578 -23.48 29.99 12.53
N ASN A 579 -23.20 30.57 11.36
CA ASN A 579 -23.34 29.86 10.10
C ASN A 579 -22.19 28.86 9.90
N THR A 580 -20.94 29.28 10.13
CA THR A 580 -19.80 28.37 10.09
C THR A 580 -19.97 27.22 11.09
N LEU A 581 -20.42 27.51 12.31
CA LEU A 581 -20.71 26.48 13.32
C LEU A 581 -21.79 25.50 12.84
N THR A 582 -22.85 26.01 12.20
CA THR A 582 -23.91 25.16 11.61
C THR A 582 -23.34 24.22 10.54
N ILE A 583 -22.48 24.70 9.65
CA ILE A 583 -21.83 23.84 8.65
C ILE A 583 -20.87 22.84 9.30
N MET A 584 -20.17 23.20 10.39
CA MET A 584 -19.36 22.25 11.15
C MET A 584 -20.20 21.11 11.76
N HIS A 585 -21.40 21.39 12.27
CA HIS A 585 -22.34 20.35 12.71
C HIS A 585 -22.76 19.44 11.55
N LYS A 586 -23.03 19.99 10.36
CA LYS A 586 -23.32 19.16 9.17
C LYS A 586 -22.15 18.26 8.77
N LEU A 587 -20.91 18.75 8.87
CA LEU A 587 -19.71 17.91 8.66
C LEU A 587 -19.62 16.81 9.71
N PHE A 588 -19.88 17.10 10.98
CA PHE A 588 -19.96 16.10 12.05
C PHE A 588 -20.99 15.01 11.71
N GLU A 589 -22.22 15.39 11.37
CA GLU A 589 -23.28 14.46 11.00
C GLU A 589 -22.90 13.62 9.77
N LEU A 590 -22.36 14.26 8.72
CA LEU A 590 -21.94 13.55 7.50
C LEU A 590 -20.86 12.52 7.81
N PHE A 591 -19.86 12.89 8.63
CA PHE A 591 -18.81 11.97 9.07
C PHE A 591 -19.39 10.78 9.84
N ALA A 592 -20.24 11.05 10.83
CA ALA A 592 -20.82 10.01 11.69
C ALA A 592 -21.76 9.08 10.91
N LEU A 593 -22.67 9.64 10.09
CA LEU A 593 -23.58 8.85 9.28
C LEU A 593 -22.88 8.04 8.19
N HIS A 594 -21.80 8.57 7.58
CA HIS A 594 -21.00 7.83 6.61
C HIS A 594 -20.32 6.60 7.25
N ASN A 595 -19.74 6.76 8.43
CA ASN A 595 -19.13 5.64 9.17
C ASN A 595 -20.19 4.65 9.68
N LEU A 596 -21.35 5.13 10.12
CA LEU A 596 -22.48 4.29 10.52
C LEU A 596 -22.93 3.40 9.36
N GLN A 597 -23.10 3.98 8.18
CA GLN A 597 -23.53 3.25 6.98
C GLN A 597 -22.49 2.24 6.50
N SER A 598 -21.21 2.57 6.60
CA SER A 598 -20.10 1.68 6.25
C SER A 598 -19.99 0.48 7.19
N SER A 599 -20.52 0.59 8.41
CA SER A 599 -20.58 -0.49 9.40
C SER A 599 -22.01 -0.84 9.80
N ALA A 600 -22.98 -0.65 8.90
CA ALA A 600 -24.42 -0.72 9.19
C ALA A 600 -24.86 -2.05 9.81
N SER A 601 -24.23 -3.15 9.40
CA SER A 601 -24.51 -4.48 9.97
C SER A 601 -24.28 -4.52 11.47
N GLU A 602 -23.23 -3.87 11.97
CA GLU A 602 -22.87 -3.90 13.39
C GLU A 602 -23.81 -3.05 14.24
N PHE A 603 -24.22 -1.89 13.74
CA PHE A 603 -25.22 -1.04 14.39
C PHE A 603 -26.61 -1.70 14.44
N PHE A 604 -26.95 -2.47 13.41
CA PHE A 604 -28.16 -3.26 13.38
C PHE A 604 -28.09 -4.45 14.35
N THR A 605 -27.02 -5.25 14.30
CA THR A 605 -26.87 -6.44 15.15
C THR A 605 -26.76 -6.08 16.63
N SER A 606 -26.17 -4.93 16.97
CA SER A 606 -26.11 -4.45 18.35
C SER A 606 -27.44 -3.86 18.84
N ALA A 607 -28.47 -3.79 17.99
CA ALA A 607 -29.73 -3.09 18.25
C ALA A 607 -29.53 -1.60 18.64
N ALA A 608 -28.44 -0.97 18.18
CA ALA A 608 -28.23 0.46 18.37
C ALA A 608 -29.18 1.28 17.48
N THR A 609 -29.42 0.80 16.27
CA THR A 609 -30.25 1.46 15.26
C THR A 609 -31.17 0.48 14.55
N THR A 610 -32.30 0.98 14.03
CA THR A 610 -33.21 0.16 13.22
C THR A 610 -32.80 0.12 11.75
N VAL A 611 -33.25 -0.90 11.01
CA VAL A 611 -33.11 -0.96 9.53
C VAL A 611 -33.67 0.31 8.88
N ARG A 612 -34.77 0.84 9.42
CA ARG A 612 -35.42 2.05 8.90
C ARG A 612 -34.54 3.28 9.06
N GLN A 613 -33.92 3.47 10.23
CA GLN A 613 -32.97 4.57 10.45
C GLN A 613 -31.76 4.46 9.52
N ILE A 614 -31.18 3.26 9.36
CA ILE A 614 -30.06 3.03 8.42
C ILE A 614 -30.47 3.39 6.99
N GLN A 615 -31.66 2.96 6.55
CA GLN A 615 -32.17 3.28 5.23
C GLN A 615 -32.35 4.78 5.05
N LEU A 616 -32.97 5.48 6.01
CA LEU A 616 -33.20 6.92 5.97
C LEU A 616 -31.90 7.72 6.04
N ALA A 617 -30.93 7.29 6.84
CA ALA A 617 -29.59 7.87 6.88
C ALA A 617 -28.95 7.85 5.49
N ARG A 618 -29.05 6.72 4.79
CA ARG A 618 -28.48 6.53 3.45
C ARG A 618 -29.23 7.29 2.36
N THR A 619 -30.56 7.14 2.28
CA THR A 619 -31.33 7.61 1.13
C THR A 619 -31.90 9.00 1.28
N LYS A 620 -31.86 9.60 2.49
CA LYS A 620 -32.36 10.95 2.73
C LYS A 620 -31.31 11.84 3.39
N ARG A 621 -30.94 11.56 4.65
CA ARG A 621 -30.14 12.52 5.44
C ARG A 621 -28.76 12.75 4.84
N THR A 622 -28.08 11.69 4.41
CA THR A 622 -26.76 11.84 3.75
C THR A 622 -26.84 12.66 2.47
N LEU A 623 -27.84 12.41 1.61
CA LEU A 623 -27.99 13.17 0.36
C LEU A 623 -28.27 14.65 0.64
N SER A 624 -29.16 14.94 1.60
CA SER A 624 -29.41 16.31 2.08
C SER A 624 -28.12 16.98 2.58
N LEU A 625 -27.32 16.28 3.40
CA LEU A 625 -26.06 16.80 3.89
C LEU A 625 -25.06 17.09 2.76
N LEU A 626 -24.98 16.23 1.74
CA LEU A 626 -24.13 16.47 0.57
C LEU A 626 -24.54 17.77 -0.15
N ASP A 627 -25.84 17.94 -0.41
CA ASP A 627 -26.39 19.14 -1.05
C ASP A 627 -26.15 20.39 -0.20
N GLU A 628 -26.33 20.28 1.12
CA GLU A 628 -26.16 21.38 2.07
C GLU A 628 -24.69 21.77 2.28
N ILE A 629 -23.74 20.85 2.12
CA ILE A 629 -22.30 21.11 2.31
C ILE A 629 -21.64 21.54 0.99
N ARG A 630 -22.12 21.05 -0.15
CA ARG A 630 -21.52 21.27 -1.47
C ARG A 630 -21.20 22.75 -1.78
N PRO A 631 -22.09 23.73 -1.56
CA PRO A 631 -21.79 25.15 -1.85
C PRO A 631 -20.61 25.70 -1.05
N HIS A 632 -20.30 25.09 0.09
CA HIS A 632 -19.27 25.52 1.02
C HIS A 632 -17.91 24.84 0.79
N ALA A 633 -17.86 23.80 -0.07
CA ALA A 633 -16.71 22.90 -0.17
C ALA A 633 -15.39 23.63 -0.47
N VAL A 634 -15.38 24.60 -1.40
CA VAL A 634 -14.17 25.36 -1.75
C VAL A 634 -13.69 26.23 -0.58
N ARG A 635 -14.61 26.92 0.12
CA ARG A 635 -14.25 27.75 1.28
C ARG A 635 -13.78 26.91 2.47
N LEU A 636 -14.38 25.73 2.66
CA LEU A 636 -13.96 24.77 3.69
C LEU A 636 -12.54 24.24 3.47
N VAL A 637 -12.12 24.03 2.21
CA VAL A 637 -10.72 23.63 1.93
C VAL A 637 -9.76 24.83 1.94
N ASP A 638 -10.22 26.03 1.58
CA ASP A 638 -9.41 27.24 1.68
C ASP A 638 -9.05 27.59 3.14
N ALA A 639 -9.90 27.24 4.11
CA ALA A 639 -9.64 27.45 5.54
C ALA A 639 -8.44 26.67 6.10
N TRP A 640 -7.96 25.66 5.38
CA TRP A 640 -6.72 24.96 5.75
C TRP A 640 -5.46 25.78 5.44
N SER A 641 -5.60 26.88 4.70
CA SER A 641 -4.54 27.86 4.44
C SER A 641 -3.26 27.26 3.84
N PHE A 642 -3.38 26.21 3.01
CA PHE A 642 -2.23 25.63 2.31
C PHE A 642 -1.73 26.57 1.20
N PRO A 643 -0.46 27.03 1.26
CA PRO A 643 0.14 27.78 0.16
C PRO A 643 0.30 26.89 -1.08
N ASP A 644 0.11 27.45 -2.27
CA ASP A 644 0.34 26.73 -3.53
C ASP A 644 1.77 26.17 -3.63
N TRP A 645 2.76 26.87 -3.04
CA TRP A 645 4.13 26.38 -2.92
C TRP A 645 4.23 25.10 -2.09
N GLN A 646 3.48 24.98 -0.99
CA GLN A 646 3.46 23.76 -0.19
C GLN A 646 2.69 22.65 -0.92
N LEU A 647 1.52 22.97 -1.50
CA LEU A 647 0.72 22.00 -2.26
C LEU A 647 1.50 21.40 -3.43
N ASP A 648 2.27 22.23 -4.12
CA ASP A 648 3.05 21.89 -5.32
C ASP A 648 2.24 21.02 -6.29
N SER A 649 1.09 21.59 -6.69
CA SER A 649 0.05 20.91 -7.44
C SER A 649 -0.52 21.85 -8.49
N ALA A 650 -0.50 21.40 -9.75
CA ALA A 650 -1.19 22.10 -10.84
C ALA A 650 -2.72 22.06 -10.66
N LEU A 651 -3.23 20.98 -10.07
CA LEU A 651 -4.67 20.74 -9.93
C LEU A 651 -5.29 21.47 -8.73
N GLY A 652 -4.48 21.71 -7.69
CA GLY A 652 -4.92 22.30 -6.43
C GLY A 652 -4.66 23.80 -6.29
N ARG A 653 -4.28 24.49 -7.37
CA ARG A 653 -3.95 25.92 -7.34
C ARG A 653 -5.08 26.76 -6.77
N TYR A 654 -4.74 27.71 -5.91
CA TYR A 654 -5.71 28.62 -5.31
C TYR A 654 -6.43 29.49 -6.36
N ASP A 655 -5.72 29.91 -7.40
CA ASP A 655 -6.26 30.79 -8.45
C ASP A 655 -7.09 30.06 -9.53
N GLY A 656 -7.18 28.74 -9.50
CA GLY A 656 -7.96 27.95 -10.45
C GLY A 656 -7.34 27.83 -11.86
N LYS A 657 -6.10 28.30 -12.07
CA LYS A 657 -5.37 28.17 -13.36
C LYS A 657 -4.79 26.77 -13.57
N VAL A 658 -5.67 25.78 -13.52
CA VAL A 658 -5.32 24.36 -13.50
C VAL A 658 -4.65 23.91 -14.79
N TYR A 659 -5.31 24.19 -15.93
CA TYR A 659 -4.86 23.67 -17.22
C TYR A 659 -3.61 24.39 -17.72
N GLU A 660 -3.51 25.69 -17.42
CA GLU A 660 -2.37 26.52 -17.75
C GLU A 660 -1.11 26.04 -17.02
N ASP A 661 -1.19 25.81 -15.70
CA ASP A 661 -0.06 25.32 -14.91
C ASP A 661 0.34 23.89 -15.28
N LEU A 662 -0.66 23.02 -15.53
CA LEU A 662 -0.39 21.65 -15.98
C LEU A 662 0.34 21.64 -17.32
N PHE A 663 -0.07 22.49 -18.26
CA PHE A 663 0.59 22.62 -19.55
C PHE A 663 1.97 23.28 -19.44
N HIS A 664 2.14 24.31 -18.60
CA HIS A 664 3.44 24.93 -18.35
C HIS A 664 4.46 23.92 -17.81
N ARG A 665 4.09 23.16 -16.77
CA ARG A 665 4.96 22.10 -16.22
C ARG A 665 5.30 21.02 -17.25
N ALA A 666 4.34 20.65 -18.10
CA ALA A 666 4.53 19.63 -19.12
C ALA A 666 5.36 20.11 -20.32
N SER A 667 5.24 21.37 -20.74
CA SER A 667 5.85 21.90 -21.97
C SER A 667 7.17 22.63 -21.73
N GLU A 668 7.29 23.39 -20.64
CA GLU A 668 8.43 24.29 -20.39
C GLU A 668 9.37 23.78 -19.31
N VAL A 669 8.85 23.07 -18.29
CA VAL A 669 9.66 22.59 -17.16
C VAL A 669 10.18 21.17 -17.39
N ASN A 670 9.48 20.35 -18.18
CA ASN A 670 9.85 18.96 -18.43
C ASN A 670 11.11 18.81 -19.30
N PRO A 671 12.25 18.36 -18.73
CA PRO A 671 13.52 18.28 -19.45
C PRO A 671 13.52 17.20 -20.53
N VAL A 672 12.57 16.26 -20.53
CA VAL A 672 12.46 15.24 -21.59
C VAL A 672 12.16 15.87 -22.94
N ASN A 673 11.47 17.02 -22.97
CA ASN A 673 11.18 17.74 -24.22
C ASN A 673 12.45 18.32 -24.88
N ASP A 674 13.57 18.41 -24.14
CA ASP A 674 14.86 18.84 -24.66
C ASP A 674 15.66 17.69 -25.29
N ILE A 675 15.17 16.45 -25.15
CA ILE A 675 15.84 15.25 -25.63
C ILE A 675 15.28 14.88 -27.00
N VAL A 676 16.16 14.79 -28.00
CA VAL A 676 15.82 14.25 -29.33
C VAL A 676 16.24 12.79 -29.38
N PHE A 677 15.26 11.90 -29.39
CA PHE A 677 15.48 10.46 -29.58
C PHE A 677 15.93 10.19 -31.02
N ASP A 678 16.83 9.23 -31.21
CA ASP A 678 16.92 8.55 -32.48
C ASP A 678 15.85 7.45 -32.52
N PRO A 679 14.80 7.55 -33.36
CA PRO A 679 13.72 6.58 -33.35
C PRO A 679 14.04 5.32 -34.14
N TYR A 680 15.19 5.26 -34.83
CA TYR A 680 15.50 4.15 -35.72
C TYR A 680 16.20 3.02 -34.95
N PRO A 681 15.61 1.82 -34.87
CA PRO A 681 16.16 0.71 -34.08
C PRO A 681 17.51 0.20 -34.59
N GLU A 682 17.80 0.40 -35.87
CA GLU A 682 19.09 0.03 -36.51
C GLU A 682 20.20 1.07 -36.26
N SER A 683 19.89 2.19 -35.60
CA SER A 683 20.87 3.23 -35.29
C SER A 683 21.54 2.93 -33.96
N ASP A 684 22.88 2.91 -33.96
CA ASP A 684 23.68 2.85 -32.73
C ASP A 684 23.54 4.12 -31.86
N VAL A 685 22.85 5.16 -32.32
CA VAL A 685 22.69 6.42 -31.60
C VAL A 685 21.42 6.37 -30.77
N LEU A 686 21.50 6.72 -29.48
CA LEU A 686 20.34 6.79 -28.60
C LEU A 686 19.69 8.18 -28.64
N PHE A 687 20.51 9.22 -28.53
CA PHE A 687 20.07 10.61 -28.51
C PHE A 687 20.83 11.45 -29.53
N ARG A 688 20.11 12.25 -30.29
CA ARG A 688 20.66 13.20 -31.27
C ARG A 688 20.95 14.54 -30.59
N LYS A 689 22.03 15.20 -30.99
CA LYS A 689 22.28 16.61 -30.65
C LYS A 689 21.63 17.49 -31.71
N ASN A 690 21.04 18.62 -31.32
CA ASN A 690 20.50 19.61 -32.26
C ASN A 690 21.59 20.04 -33.27
N GLY A 691 21.60 19.43 -34.45
CA GLY A 691 22.46 19.78 -35.59
C GLY A 691 23.93 19.33 -35.55
N SER A 692 24.41 18.52 -34.59
CA SER A 692 25.82 18.08 -34.58
C SER A 692 26.09 16.79 -33.79
N GLY A 693 26.07 15.66 -34.50
CA GLY A 693 26.60 14.36 -34.03
C GLY A 693 25.81 13.66 -32.91
N PRO A 694 26.18 12.40 -32.59
CA PRO A 694 25.54 11.62 -31.53
C PRO A 694 25.86 12.17 -30.14
N LYS A 695 24.86 12.19 -29.24
CA LYS A 695 25.02 12.57 -27.82
C LYS A 695 25.30 11.36 -26.91
N ALA A 696 24.80 10.17 -27.28
CA ALA A 696 25.08 8.89 -26.64
C ALA A 696 24.85 7.76 -27.66
N LYS A 697 25.67 6.71 -27.58
CA LYS A 697 25.56 5.51 -28.41
C LYS A 697 25.18 4.27 -27.60
N LEU A 698 24.72 3.23 -28.29
CA LEU A 698 24.47 1.89 -27.76
C LEU A 698 25.72 1.30 -27.08
N SER A 699 26.92 1.52 -27.64
CA SER A 699 28.18 1.14 -26.99
C SER A 699 28.39 1.83 -25.63
N ASP A 700 28.02 3.11 -25.53
CA ASP A 700 28.17 3.87 -24.28
C ASP A 700 27.18 3.36 -23.21
N ALA A 701 26.01 2.87 -23.63
CA ALA A 701 25.06 2.22 -22.72
C ALA A 701 25.52 0.82 -22.31
N GLN A 702 26.16 0.08 -23.22
CA GLN A 702 26.77 -1.22 -22.93
C GLN A 702 27.90 -1.05 -21.90
N ASP A 703 28.76 -0.04 -22.04
CA ASP A 703 29.79 0.29 -21.06
C ASP A 703 29.22 0.68 -19.69
N VAL A 704 28.04 1.33 -19.63
CA VAL A 704 27.33 1.62 -18.36
C VAL A 704 26.70 0.37 -17.75
N LEU A 705 26.26 -0.58 -18.58
CA LEU A 705 25.68 -1.86 -18.13
C LEU A 705 26.77 -2.87 -17.72
N ASP A 706 27.94 -2.80 -18.34
CA ASP A 706 29.10 -3.67 -18.09
C ASP A 706 30.07 -3.05 -17.06
N ALA A 707 29.90 -1.78 -16.68
CA ALA A 707 30.66 -1.15 -15.61
C ALA A 707 30.38 -1.82 -14.27
N ASP A 708 31.37 -2.56 -13.76
CA ASP A 708 31.41 -3.03 -12.38
C ASP A 708 31.35 -1.79 -11.45
N PRO A 709 30.31 -1.65 -10.59
CA PRO A 709 30.15 -0.49 -9.71
C PRO A 709 31.30 -0.29 -8.71
N THR A 710 32.24 -1.24 -8.62
CA THR A 710 33.36 -1.21 -7.68
C THR A 710 34.62 -0.50 -8.17
N ASN A 711 34.70 -0.09 -9.44
CA ASN A 711 35.98 0.31 -10.04
C ASN A 711 36.10 1.78 -10.51
N ASP A 712 35.45 2.72 -9.83
CA ASP A 712 35.69 4.16 -10.05
C ASP A 712 36.27 4.84 -8.79
N ARG A 713 37.53 4.49 -8.50
CA ARG A 713 38.48 5.36 -7.82
C ARG A 713 39.89 5.06 -8.33
N GLU A 714 40.44 5.95 -9.15
CA GLU A 714 41.82 6.46 -9.02
C GLU A 714 42.04 7.55 -10.09
N LEU A 715 42.23 8.81 -9.66
CA LEU A 715 43.55 9.44 -9.48
C LEU A 715 44.36 9.52 -10.78
N SER A 716 44.53 10.76 -11.21
CA SER A 716 45.45 11.22 -12.25
C SER A 716 46.84 10.58 -12.12
N GLY A 717 47.27 9.83 -13.13
CA GLY A 717 48.62 9.31 -13.25
C GLY A 717 48.88 8.80 -14.66
N SER A 718 49.83 9.44 -15.35
CA SER A 718 50.30 9.11 -16.69
C SER A 718 50.87 7.68 -16.79
N MET A 719 50.42 6.88 -17.75
CA MET A 719 51.28 5.87 -18.40
C MET A 719 50.75 5.40 -19.76
N GLU A 720 51.70 5.07 -20.63
CA GLU A 720 51.60 4.90 -22.06
C GLU A 720 50.77 3.70 -22.53
N ARG A 721 50.22 3.83 -23.74
CA ARG A 721 49.66 2.72 -24.53
C ARG A 721 50.70 1.63 -24.75
N VAL A 722 50.40 0.40 -24.33
CA VAL A 722 51.04 -0.82 -24.85
C VAL A 722 49.99 -1.67 -25.57
N LYS A 723 50.29 -1.98 -26.84
CA LYS A 723 49.51 -2.85 -27.71
C LYS A 723 49.72 -4.33 -27.36
N HIS A 724 48.63 -5.08 -27.47
CA HIS A 724 48.51 -6.53 -27.78
C HIS A 724 49.23 -7.55 -26.87
N GLY A 725 48.41 -8.36 -26.20
CA GLY A 725 48.79 -9.68 -25.69
C GLY A 725 47.55 -10.41 -25.19
N THR A 726 47.06 -11.37 -25.98
CA THR A 726 45.98 -12.30 -25.61
C THR A 726 46.44 -13.13 -24.41
N VAL A 727 45.73 -13.07 -23.29
CA VAL A 727 45.92 -13.99 -22.16
C VAL A 727 44.63 -14.79 -21.99
N ASN A 728 44.67 -16.05 -22.40
CA ASN A 728 43.64 -17.03 -22.06
C ASN A 728 43.82 -17.42 -20.59
N CYS A 729 42.85 -17.05 -19.74
CA CYS A 729 42.76 -17.56 -18.36
C CYS A 729 41.87 -18.80 -18.34
N THR A 730 42.46 -19.96 -18.06
CA THR A 730 41.73 -21.20 -17.75
C THR A 730 41.63 -21.34 -16.23
N PHE A 731 40.43 -21.45 -15.66
CA PHE A 731 40.26 -21.78 -14.22
C PHE A 731 39.84 -23.24 -14.07
N GLY A 732 40.38 -23.91 -13.05
CA GLY A 732 40.06 -25.30 -12.72
C GLY A 732 39.54 -25.42 -11.29
N ILE A 733 38.45 -26.16 -11.11
CA ILE A 733 37.91 -26.52 -9.79
C ILE A 733 38.16 -28.02 -9.58
N THR A 734 38.62 -28.39 -8.39
CA THR A 734 38.85 -29.79 -7.99
C THR A 734 37.97 -30.11 -6.79
N LEU A 735 37.18 -31.17 -6.90
CA LEU A 735 36.38 -31.75 -5.82
C LEU A 735 36.41 -33.28 -5.98
N ASP A 736 36.66 -34.00 -4.89
CA ASP A 736 36.79 -35.45 -4.82
C ASP A 736 37.65 -36.10 -5.92
N GLY A 737 38.82 -35.51 -6.17
CA GLY A 737 39.87 -36.14 -6.97
C GLY A 737 39.68 -36.07 -8.49
N MET A 738 38.69 -35.36 -9.01
CA MET A 738 38.57 -35.03 -10.43
C MET A 738 38.68 -33.51 -10.67
N THR A 739 39.46 -33.15 -11.68
CA THR A 739 39.71 -31.75 -12.08
C THR A 739 39.15 -31.50 -13.48
N TRP A 740 38.38 -30.43 -13.62
CA TRP A 740 37.79 -30.00 -14.90
C TRP A 740 38.31 -28.61 -15.26
N LYS A 741 38.56 -28.37 -16.55
CA LYS A 741 39.05 -27.09 -17.11
C LYS A 741 38.04 -26.53 -18.09
N PHE A 742 37.79 -25.23 -18.04
CA PHE A 742 36.86 -24.52 -18.92
C PHE A 742 37.54 -23.30 -19.57
N ASP A 743 37.25 -23.06 -20.85
CA ASP A 743 37.71 -21.88 -21.62
C ASP A 743 36.51 -20.93 -21.88
N CYS A 744 36.70 -19.62 -21.66
CA CYS A 744 35.63 -18.63 -21.74
C CYS A 744 35.36 -18.18 -23.18
N ILE A 745 34.18 -18.50 -23.72
CA ILE A 745 33.24 -17.63 -24.46
C ILE A 745 31.97 -18.46 -24.70
N ASN A 746 30.81 -17.86 -24.37
CA ASN A 746 29.46 -18.45 -24.39
C ASN A 746 29.27 -19.64 -23.45
N GLU A 747 28.85 -19.37 -22.20
CA GLU A 747 27.95 -20.22 -21.38
C GLU A 747 27.88 -19.67 -19.92
N VAL A 748 27.22 -18.52 -19.73
CA VAL A 748 26.86 -18.01 -18.38
C VAL A 748 25.41 -18.38 -18.01
N GLN A 749 24.58 -18.80 -18.97
CA GLN A 749 23.24 -19.32 -18.68
C GLN A 749 23.24 -20.78 -18.18
N THR A 750 24.29 -21.56 -18.46
CA THR A 750 24.37 -22.97 -18.06
C THR A 750 24.89 -23.15 -16.62
N ALA A 751 25.67 -22.19 -16.10
CA ALA A 751 26.18 -22.22 -14.72
C ALA A 751 25.09 -21.92 -13.66
N PHE A 752 24.09 -21.10 -13.99
CA PHE A 752 22.97 -20.80 -13.10
C PHE A 752 21.98 -21.97 -12.98
N LEU A 753 21.84 -22.78 -14.03
CA LEU A 753 21.03 -24.01 -14.04
C LEU A 753 21.72 -25.20 -13.35
N PHE A 754 23.06 -25.16 -13.22
CA PHE A 754 23.81 -26.21 -12.54
C PHE A 754 23.82 -26.03 -11.01
N LEU A 755 23.87 -24.79 -10.50
CA LEU A 755 23.78 -24.54 -9.05
C LEU A 755 22.38 -24.81 -8.48
N PHE A 756 21.34 -24.69 -9.30
CA PHE A 756 19.95 -24.95 -8.87
C PHE A 756 19.63 -26.46 -8.79
N ASN A 757 20.34 -27.30 -9.55
CA ASN A 757 20.12 -28.75 -9.57
C ASN A 757 20.96 -29.56 -8.55
N VAL A 758 21.88 -28.91 -7.81
CA VAL A 758 22.69 -29.58 -6.77
C VAL A 758 21.95 -29.71 -5.42
N ILE A 759 20.81 -29.03 -5.23
CA ILE A 759 20.07 -29.05 -3.95
C ILE A 759 18.96 -30.12 -3.88
N LEU A 760 18.53 -30.76 -4.99
CA LEU A 760 17.50 -31.81 -4.93
C LEU A 760 17.85 -32.98 -5.85
N ARG A 761 18.33 -34.08 -5.25
CA ARG A 761 18.61 -35.36 -5.92
C ARG A 761 17.31 -36.09 -6.29
N ILE A 762 17.01 -36.31 -7.58
CA ILE A 762 16.42 -37.53 -8.18
C ILE A 762 16.90 -37.61 -9.67
N PRO A 763 17.30 -38.77 -10.23
CA PRO A 763 18.10 -38.85 -11.46
C PRO A 763 17.30 -38.96 -12.78
N ASP A 764 17.77 -38.29 -13.83
CA ASP A 764 17.34 -38.48 -15.22
C ASP A 764 18.25 -39.47 -15.98
N GLN A 765 17.64 -40.33 -16.80
CA GLN A 765 18.32 -41.03 -17.89
C GLN A 765 17.83 -40.51 -19.24
N ILE A 766 18.79 -39.95 -19.99
CA ILE A 766 19.06 -40.12 -21.44
C ILE A 766 17.92 -39.75 -22.40
N ILE A 767 18.02 -38.58 -23.06
CA ILE A 767 17.78 -38.47 -24.52
C ILE A 767 18.79 -37.49 -25.16
N ASP A 768 19.35 -37.96 -26.25
CA ASP A 768 20.40 -37.43 -27.14
C ASP A 768 19.94 -36.20 -27.94
N SER A 769 20.82 -35.21 -28.12
CA SER A 769 20.54 -33.88 -28.70
C SER A 769 21.15 -33.66 -30.09
N SER A 770 21.30 -34.71 -30.89
CA SER A 770 21.76 -34.60 -32.27
C SER A 770 20.65 -34.89 -33.29
N LEU A 771 19.63 -34.04 -33.38
CA LEU A 771 18.68 -33.99 -34.51
C LEU A 771 17.82 -32.73 -34.38
N LEU A 772 18.30 -31.58 -34.85
CA LEU A 772 17.51 -30.42 -35.28
C LEU A 772 18.46 -29.33 -35.81
N ASN A 773 19.08 -29.60 -36.96
CA ASN A 773 19.71 -28.56 -37.78
C ASN A 773 19.56 -28.95 -39.25
N SER A 774 18.38 -28.69 -39.83
CA SER A 774 18.22 -28.57 -41.28
C SER A 774 16.84 -28.03 -41.68
N SER A 775 16.86 -26.94 -42.47
CA SER A 775 15.83 -26.46 -43.42
C SER A 775 14.89 -25.34 -42.92
N PRO A 776 14.39 -24.45 -43.82
CA PRO A 776 14.98 -23.14 -44.06
C PRO A 776 14.05 -21.99 -43.65
N ARG A 777 14.61 -20.84 -43.26
CA ARG A 777 13.86 -19.60 -43.00
C ARG A 777 13.25 -19.09 -44.32
N ILE A 778 11.93 -19.09 -44.39
CA ILE A 778 11.18 -18.23 -45.31
C ILE A 778 11.00 -16.89 -44.60
N ASP A 779 11.42 -15.85 -45.31
CA ASP A 779 11.32 -14.45 -44.95
C ASP A 779 9.84 -14.01 -44.90
N SER A 780 9.41 -13.47 -43.76
CA SER A 780 8.12 -12.80 -43.62
C SER A 780 8.25 -11.55 -42.75
N SER A 781 9.24 -10.70 -43.03
CA SER A 781 9.25 -9.32 -42.54
C SER A 781 8.68 -8.37 -43.60
N THR A 782 7.40 -8.50 -43.91
CA THR A 782 6.61 -7.45 -44.56
C THR A 782 5.17 -7.53 -44.06
N MET A 783 4.71 -6.43 -43.44
CA MET A 783 3.36 -6.12 -42.93
C MET A 783 3.02 -6.57 -41.49
N ALA A 784 3.40 -5.76 -40.51
CA ALA A 784 2.60 -5.58 -39.28
C ALA A 784 2.32 -4.09 -39.12
N ALA A 785 1.44 -3.59 -39.98
CA ALA A 785 0.76 -2.31 -39.82
C ALA A 785 -0.63 -2.60 -39.24
N ASP A 786 -0.97 -1.95 -38.13
CA ASP A 786 -2.32 -1.48 -37.75
C ASP A 786 -3.50 -2.39 -38.18
N ARG A 787 -3.55 -3.65 -37.73
CA ARG A 787 -4.71 -4.52 -37.95
C ARG A 787 -5.78 -4.25 -36.88
N GLN A 788 -6.89 -3.64 -37.29
CA GLN A 788 -8.08 -3.54 -36.44
C GLN A 788 -8.59 -4.94 -36.05
N PRO A 789 -9.15 -5.13 -34.84
CA PRO A 789 -9.63 -6.44 -34.39
C PRO A 789 -10.79 -6.92 -35.27
N GLU A 790 -10.67 -8.13 -35.81
CA GLU A 790 -11.75 -8.79 -36.57
C GLU A 790 -12.75 -9.48 -35.64
N ILE A 791 -12.31 -9.82 -34.42
CA ILE A 791 -13.14 -10.45 -33.38
C ILE A 791 -13.09 -9.62 -32.10
N ILE A 792 -14.25 -9.37 -31.48
CA ILE A 792 -14.33 -8.98 -30.08
C ILE A 792 -14.74 -10.21 -29.28
N LEU A 793 -13.86 -10.69 -28.40
CA LEU A 793 -14.08 -11.85 -27.53
C LEU A 793 -14.53 -11.39 -26.15
N TYR A 794 -15.74 -11.79 -25.74
CA TYR A 794 -16.24 -11.59 -24.38
C TYR A 794 -15.77 -12.75 -23.48
N ASP A 795 -15.02 -12.41 -22.43
CA ASP A 795 -14.35 -13.34 -21.49
C ASP A 795 -14.80 -13.09 -20.04
N LEU A 796 -14.50 -14.02 -19.12
CA LEU A 796 -14.77 -13.87 -17.69
C LEU A 796 -13.69 -13.03 -17.00
N ALA A 797 -14.11 -12.01 -16.26
CA ALA A 797 -13.25 -11.20 -15.42
C ALA A 797 -12.80 -11.95 -14.16
N CYS A 798 -11.52 -11.82 -13.79
CA CYS A 798 -10.98 -12.23 -12.50
C CYS A 798 -9.99 -11.17 -11.98
N ILE A 799 -9.65 -11.23 -10.69
CA ILE A 799 -8.72 -10.28 -10.05
C ILE A 799 -7.28 -10.37 -10.58
N LYS A 800 -6.95 -11.45 -11.29
CA LYS A 800 -5.63 -11.64 -11.93
C LYS A 800 -5.54 -10.98 -13.31
N ASN A 801 -6.60 -10.32 -13.80
CA ASN A 801 -6.66 -9.68 -15.13
C ASN A 801 -6.22 -10.59 -16.28
N THR A 802 -6.57 -11.87 -16.20
CA THR A 802 -6.22 -12.88 -17.21
C THR A 802 -7.38 -13.84 -17.42
N CYS A 803 -7.39 -14.56 -18.54
CA CYS A 803 -8.37 -15.61 -18.80
C CYS A 803 -8.14 -16.78 -17.84
N PHE A 804 -9.20 -17.22 -17.15
CA PHE A 804 -9.19 -18.41 -16.31
C PHE A 804 -10.26 -19.43 -16.73
N SER A 805 -11.14 -19.08 -17.67
CA SER A 805 -12.21 -19.96 -18.13
C SER A 805 -11.68 -21.00 -19.12
N PRO A 806 -11.87 -22.31 -18.87
CA PRO A 806 -11.39 -23.34 -19.78
C PRO A 806 -12.13 -23.33 -21.11
N VAL A 807 -13.38 -22.86 -21.14
CA VAL A 807 -14.16 -22.76 -22.40
C VAL A 807 -13.77 -21.54 -23.22
N VAL A 808 -13.34 -20.44 -22.60
CA VAL A 808 -12.85 -19.25 -23.31
C VAL A 808 -11.42 -19.47 -23.81
N TRP A 809 -10.55 -20.09 -23.00
CA TRP A 809 -9.18 -20.45 -23.41
C TRP A 809 -9.15 -21.30 -24.68
N LYS A 810 -10.13 -22.19 -24.86
CA LYS A 810 -10.22 -23.01 -26.07
C LYS A 810 -10.41 -22.17 -27.33
N ILE A 811 -11.26 -21.15 -27.28
CA ILE A 811 -11.46 -20.21 -28.38
C ILE A 811 -10.24 -19.30 -28.55
N ARG A 812 -9.60 -18.89 -27.45
CA ARG A 812 -8.37 -18.09 -27.48
C ARG A 812 -7.23 -18.82 -28.19
N LEU A 813 -7.03 -20.10 -27.89
CA LEU A 813 -6.07 -20.96 -28.58
C LEU A 813 -6.38 -21.08 -30.08
N MET A 814 -7.65 -21.22 -30.44
CA MET A 814 -8.07 -21.27 -31.84
C MET A 814 -7.83 -19.96 -32.59
N LEU A 815 -8.13 -18.80 -31.98
CA LEU A 815 -7.83 -17.49 -32.54
C LEU A 815 -6.33 -17.29 -32.75
N ASN A 816 -5.52 -17.68 -31.76
CA ASN A 816 -4.05 -17.59 -31.83
C ASN A 816 -3.43 -18.55 -32.84
N TYR A 817 -3.97 -19.77 -32.96
CA TYR A 817 -3.54 -20.74 -33.98
C TYR A 817 -3.83 -20.25 -35.39
N LYS A 818 -4.99 -19.62 -35.57
CA LYS A 818 -5.42 -19.07 -36.86
C LYS A 818 -4.89 -17.67 -37.17
N ASP A 819 -4.12 -17.07 -36.25
CA ASP A 819 -3.58 -15.71 -36.38
C ASP A 819 -4.68 -14.64 -36.60
N ILE A 820 -5.85 -14.84 -35.99
CA ILE A 820 -7.01 -13.94 -36.12
C ILE A 820 -6.85 -12.80 -35.10
N PRO A 821 -6.81 -11.52 -35.52
CA PRO A 821 -6.69 -10.40 -34.59
C PRO A 821 -7.98 -10.21 -33.79
N TYR A 822 -7.88 -10.18 -32.46
CA TYR A 822 -9.03 -10.02 -31.58
C TYR A 822 -8.78 -9.06 -30.41
N GLU A 823 -9.84 -8.42 -29.94
CA GLU A 823 -9.89 -7.66 -28.68
C GLU A 823 -10.66 -8.45 -27.62
N THR A 824 -10.32 -8.31 -26.35
CA THR A 824 -11.01 -9.00 -25.25
C THR A 824 -11.77 -8.02 -24.37
N ILE A 825 -13.07 -8.27 -24.18
CA ILE A 825 -13.92 -7.56 -23.22
C ILE A 825 -14.20 -8.50 -22.05
N PHE A 826 -13.70 -8.15 -20.87
CA PHE A 826 -13.94 -8.93 -19.65
C PHE A 826 -15.27 -8.56 -19.00
N LEU A 827 -16.08 -9.57 -18.67
CA LEU A 827 -17.37 -9.46 -18.00
C LEU A 827 -17.32 -10.16 -16.64
N GLU A 828 -17.87 -9.50 -15.61
CA GLU A 828 -18.13 -10.16 -14.33
C GLU A 828 -19.33 -11.12 -14.46
N PHE A 829 -19.40 -12.16 -13.62
CA PHE A 829 -20.49 -13.15 -13.66
C PHE A 829 -21.91 -12.52 -13.66
N PRO A 830 -22.22 -11.49 -12.85
CA PRO A 830 -23.55 -10.87 -12.86
C PRO A 830 -23.86 -10.06 -14.12
N ASP A 831 -22.84 -9.69 -14.91
CA ASP A 831 -22.99 -8.79 -16.06
C ASP A 831 -23.13 -9.56 -17.39
N ILE A 832 -22.87 -10.86 -17.40
CA ILE A 832 -22.98 -11.71 -18.61
C ILE A 832 -24.39 -11.62 -19.21
N GLU A 833 -25.42 -11.96 -18.43
CA GLU A 833 -26.80 -11.98 -18.94
C GLU A 833 -27.31 -10.59 -19.36
N PRO A 834 -27.16 -9.52 -18.55
CA PRO A 834 -27.52 -8.17 -18.98
C PRO A 834 -26.82 -7.75 -20.27
N LYS A 835 -25.50 -8.02 -20.38
CA LYS A 835 -24.73 -7.58 -21.54
C LYS A 835 -25.10 -8.34 -22.80
N LEU A 836 -25.25 -9.66 -22.74
CA LEU A 836 -25.58 -10.44 -23.93
C LEU A 836 -27.01 -10.16 -24.43
N LYS A 837 -27.94 -9.82 -23.53
CA LYS A 837 -29.27 -9.31 -23.91
C LYS A 837 -29.20 -7.95 -24.61
N GLU A 838 -28.38 -7.03 -24.10
CA GLU A 838 -28.14 -5.72 -24.73
C GLU A 838 -27.61 -5.87 -26.17
N LEU A 839 -26.77 -6.88 -26.40
CA LEU A 839 -26.20 -7.20 -27.71
C LEU A 839 -27.16 -7.97 -28.63
N GLY A 840 -28.40 -8.24 -28.19
CA GLY A 840 -29.44 -8.86 -29.00
C GLY A 840 -29.28 -10.37 -29.22
N LEU A 841 -28.48 -11.06 -28.40
CA LEU A 841 -28.38 -12.53 -28.46
C LEU A 841 -29.62 -13.18 -27.82
N GLU A 842 -30.10 -14.26 -28.44
CA GLU A 842 -31.14 -15.10 -27.84
C GLU A 842 -30.54 -16.05 -26.80
N ALA A 843 -31.37 -16.42 -25.80
CA ALA A 843 -30.98 -17.36 -24.77
C ALA A 843 -30.84 -18.79 -25.34
N HIS A 844 -30.01 -19.62 -24.70
CA HIS A 844 -29.98 -21.05 -25.01
C HIS A 844 -31.33 -21.74 -24.73
N ASP A 845 -31.76 -22.61 -25.64
CA ASP A 845 -33.03 -23.35 -25.58
C ASP A 845 -33.09 -24.41 -24.46
N SER A 846 -31.96 -24.77 -23.84
CA SER A 846 -31.94 -25.73 -22.73
C SER A 846 -30.78 -25.52 -21.76
N GLY A 847 -31.07 -25.47 -20.44
CA GLY A 847 -30.07 -25.42 -19.37
C GLY A 847 -30.38 -24.41 -18.26
N SER A 848 -29.68 -24.54 -17.11
CA SER A 848 -29.80 -23.64 -15.96
C SER A 848 -29.10 -22.29 -16.14
N THR A 849 -28.31 -22.11 -17.20
CA THR A 849 -27.57 -20.87 -17.50
C THR A 849 -27.89 -20.43 -18.93
N ARG A 850 -28.69 -19.37 -19.08
CA ARG A 850 -29.28 -18.95 -20.37
C ARG A 850 -28.32 -18.15 -21.27
N TYR A 851 -27.32 -17.50 -20.68
CA TYR A 851 -26.32 -16.65 -21.34
C TYR A 851 -24.94 -17.01 -20.79
N THR A 852 -23.97 -17.26 -21.67
CA THR A 852 -22.65 -17.76 -21.29
C THR A 852 -21.54 -17.10 -22.09
N VAL A 853 -20.30 -17.23 -21.62
CA VAL A 853 -19.10 -16.92 -22.39
C VAL A 853 -18.33 -18.23 -22.66
N PRO A 854 -17.53 -18.35 -23.73
CA PRO A 854 -17.19 -17.29 -24.69
C PRO A 854 -18.38 -16.85 -25.55
N THR A 855 -18.42 -15.55 -25.82
CA THR A 855 -19.24 -14.94 -26.88
C THR A 855 -18.30 -14.13 -27.75
N ILE A 856 -18.49 -14.15 -29.06
CA ILE A 856 -17.73 -13.31 -29.99
C ILE A 856 -18.65 -12.36 -30.75
N HIS A 857 -18.10 -11.20 -31.10
CA HIS A 857 -18.62 -10.34 -32.16
C HIS A 857 -17.63 -10.36 -33.32
N HIS A 858 -18.09 -10.84 -34.47
CA HIS A 858 -17.32 -10.79 -35.69
C HIS A 858 -17.54 -9.45 -36.37
N VAL A 859 -16.57 -8.56 -36.21
CA VAL A 859 -16.65 -7.15 -36.64
C VAL A 859 -16.94 -7.01 -38.13
N PRO A 860 -16.34 -7.81 -39.05
CA PRO A 860 -16.61 -7.67 -40.48
C PRO A 860 -18.06 -7.97 -40.89
N THR A 861 -18.76 -8.86 -40.17
CA THR A 861 -20.16 -9.24 -40.51
C THR A 861 -21.20 -8.69 -39.54
N GLY A 862 -20.78 -8.06 -38.44
CA GLY A 862 -21.65 -7.60 -37.37
C GLY A 862 -22.33 -8.73 -36.58
N LYS A 863 -21.88 -9.99 -36.75
CA LYS A 863 -22.56 -11.16 -36.19
C LYS A 863 -22.06 -11.44 -34.77
N TYR A 864 -23.00 -11.61 -33.84
CA TYR A 864 -22.73 -12.10 -32.50
C TYR A 864 -22.98 -13.61 -32.42
N ILE A 865 -22.07 -14.34 -31.78
CA ILE A 865 -22.15 -15.80 -31.64
C ILE A 865 -21.75 -16.18 -30.22
N MET A 866 -22.62 -16.92 -29.55
CA MET A 866 -22.41 -17.50 -28.23
C MET A 866 -22.27 -19.01 -28.38
N ASP A 867 -21.60 -19.64 -27.41
CA ASP A 867 -21.29 -21.08 -27.31
C ASP A 867 -20.08 -21.55 -28.13
N SER A 868 -19.15 -22.19 -27.42
CA SER A 868 -17.83 -22.54 -27.95
C SER A 868 -17.84 -23.46 -29.19
N PRO A 869 -18.71 -24.49 -29.34
CA PRO A 869 -18.80 -25.26 -30.57
C PRO A 869 -19.30 -24.44 -31.76
N ALA A 870 -20.35 -23.63 -31.58
CA ALA A 870 -20.87 -22.76 -32.64
C ALA A 870 -19.84 -21.71 -33.08
N ILE A 871 -19.09 -21.16 -32.12
CA ILE A 871 -17.96 -20.26 -32.38
C ILE A 871 -16.87 -20.99 -33.16
N ALA A 872 -16.49 -22.20 -32.76
CA ALA A 872 -15.46 -22.98 -33.45
C ALA A 872 -15.85 -23.34 -34.89
N GLU A 873 -17.09 -23.77 -35.12
CA GLU A 873 -17.63 -24.02 -36.47
C GLU A 873 -17.62 -22.74 -37.32
N PHE A 874 -18.00 -21.61 -36.73
CA PHE A 874 -17.95 -20.32 -37.41
C PHE A 874 -16.51 -19.90 -37.75
N LEU A 875 -15.57 -20.04 -36.82
CA LEU A 875 -14.17 -19.68 -37.06
C LEU A 875 -13.52 -20.62 -38.08
N GLU A 876 -13.81 -21.91 -38.07
CA GLU A 876 -13.28 -22.85 -39.07
C GLU A 876 -13.88 -22.61 -40.47
N SER A 877 -15.17 -22.29 -40.55
CA SER A 877 -15.81 -21.99 -41.84
C SER A 877 -15.42 -20.62 -42.41
N THR A 878 -15.17 -19.63 -41.55
CA THR A 878 -14.83 -18.25 -41.97
C THR A 878 -13.32 -18.09 -42.18
N TYR A 879 -12.50 -18.77 -41.38
CA TYR A 879 -11.02 -18.73 -41.42
C TYR A 879 -10.48 -20.16 -41.54
N PRO A 880 -10.61 -20.81 -42.71
CA PRO A 880 -10.26 -22.23 -42.88
C PRO A 880 -8.76 -22.52 -42.80
N ASP A 881 -7.90 -21.51 -42.96
CA ASP A 881 -6.44 -21.66 -42.96
C ASP A 881 -5.81 -21.00 -41.73
N PRO A 882 -4.92 -21.70 -40.99
CA PRO A 882 -4.64 -23.13 -41.05
C PRO A 882 -5.85 -23.98 -40.59
N PRO A 883 -6.04 -25.19 -41.17
CA PRO A 883 -7.18 -26.05 -40.83
C PRO A 883 -7.07 -26.60 -39.41
N LEU A 884 -8.21 -26.72 -38.73
CA LEU A 884 -8.32 -27.30 -37.40
C LEU A 884 -9.45 -28.35 -37.38
N SER A 885 -9.10 -29.60 -37.08
CA SER A 885 -10.10 -30.67 -36.96
C SER A 885 -10.99 -30.45 -35.74
N LEU A 886 -12.26 -30.10 -35.95
CA LEU A 886 -13.20 -29.81 -34.87
C LEU A 886 -13.74 -31.07 -34.16
N SER A 887 -13.73 -32.22 -34.84
CA SER A 887 -14.15 -33.49 -34.23
C SER A 887 -13.38 -34.67 -34.80
N SER A 888 -13.25 -35.73 -34.00
CA SER A 888 -12.72 -37.04 -34.42
C SER A 888 -13.28 -38.12 -33.48
N GLU A 889 -13.19 -39.40 -33.87
CA GLU A 889 -13.60 -40.50 -32.99
C GLU A 889 -12.77 -40.55 -31.71
N LEU A 890 -11.43 -40.51 -31.85
CA LEU A 890 -10.50 -40.46 -30.73
C LEU A 890 -10.70 -39.20 -29.86
N GLY A 891 -10.90 -38.04 -30.48
CA GLY A 891 -11.14 -36.79 -29.75
C GLY A 891 -12.42 -36.85 -28.91
N ARG A 892 -13.53 -37.36 -29.46
CA ARG A 892 -14.78 -37.55 -28.70
C ARG A 892 -14.62 -38.54 -27.55
N GLU A 893 -13.87 -39.62 -27.76
CA GLU A 893 -13.56 -40.60 -26.71
C GLU A 893 -12.76 -39.94 -25.57
N ILE A 894 -11.71 -39.19 -25.91
CA ILE A 894 -10.87 -38.45 -24.95
C ILE A 894 -11.69 -37.41 -24.20
N GLU A 895 -12.51 -36.60 -24.87
CA GLU A 895 -13.36 -35.60 -24.20
C GLU A 895 -14.36 -36.25 -23.23
N THR A 896 -14.95 -37.37 -23.62
CA THR A 896 -15.90 -38.13 -22.78
C THR A 896 -15.21 -38.70 -21.55
N LYS A 897 -14.05 -39.35 -21.74
CA LYS A 897 -13.24 -39.91 -20.64
C LYS A 897 -12.70 -38.81 -19.73
N ALA A 898 -12.24 -37.68 -20.29
CA ALA A 898 -11.76 -36.53 -19.53
C ALA A 898 -12.84 -35.93 -18.63
N ARG A 899 -14.06 -35.72 -19.15
CA ARG A 899 -15.18 -35.22 -18.34
C ARG A 899 -15.57 -36.19 -17.21
N GLY A 900 -15.46 -37.50 -17.46
CA GLY A 900 -15.75 -38.54 -16.46
C GLY A 900 -14.65 -38.75 -15.41
N ALA A 901 -13.38 -38.59 -15.79
CA ALA A 901 -12.22 -38.83 -14.93
C ALA A 901 -11.80 -37.56 -14.16
N VAL A 902 -11.62 -36.44 -14.87
CA VAL A 902 -11.09 -35.18 -14.32
C VAL A 902 -12.21 -34.35 -13.66
N GLY A 903 -13.44 -34.43 -14.20
CA GLY A 903 -14.58 -33.60 -13.77
C GLY A 903 -14.89 -33.65 -12.27
N PRO A 904 -14.97 -34.83 -11.63
CA PRO A 904 -15.18 -34.93 -10.18
C PRO A 904 -14.05 -34.28 -9.35
N ALA A 905 -12.79 -34.48 -9.76
CA ALA A 905 -11.64 -33.88 -9.08
C ALA A 905 -11.64 -32.35 -9.23
N PHE A 906 -11.93 -31.82 -10.43
CA PHE A 906 -12.01 -30.38 -10.66
C PHE A 906 -13.18 -29.73 -9.91
N ARG A 907 -14.30 -30.44 -9.75
CA ARG A 907 -15.44 -29.95 -8.95
C ARG A 907 -15.07 -29.72 -7.48
N ILE A 908 -14.22 -30.56 -6.91
CA ILE A 908 -13.80 -30.47 -5.51
C ILE A 908 -12.58 -29.54 -5.38
N SER A 909 -11.62 -29.60 -6.29
CA SER A 909 -10.36 -28.87 -6.19
C SER A 909 -10.39 -27.48 -6.82
N VAL A 910 -10.97 -27.34 -8.01
CA VAL A 910 -10.91 -26.09 -8.79
C VAL A 910 -12.06 -25.16 -8.42
N THR A 911 -13.30 -25.65 -8.35
CA THR A 911 -14.48 -24.79 -8.10
C THR A 911 -14.40 -23.93 -6.83
N PRO A 912 -13.99 -24.43 -5.64
CA PRO A 912 -13.89 -23.56 -4.47
C PRO A 912 -12.75 -22.53 -4.59
N ARG A 913 -11.66 -22.87 -5.28
CA ARG A 913 -10.51 -21.99 -5.53
C ARG A 913 -10.78 -20.96 -6.62
N GLU A 914 -11.66 -21.27 -7.59
CA GLU A 914 -12.16 -20.33 -8.59
C GLU A 914 -12.80 -19.12 -7.90
N ASN A 915 -13.59 -19.33 -6.85
CA ASN A 915 -14.18 -18.25 -6.07
C ASN A 915 -13.12 -17.28 -5.50
N LEU A 916 -11.94 -17.78 -5.12
CA LEU A 916 -10.87 -16.96 -4.52
C LEU A 916 -10.22 -15.99 -5.52
N ILE A 917 -10.38 -16.22 -6.82
CA ILE A 917 -9.84 -15.35 -7.87
C ILE A 917 -10.88 -14.38 -8.46
N LEU A 918 -12.13 -14.40 -7.98
CA LEU A 918 -13.20 -13.52 -8.43
C LEU A 918 -13.26 -12.22 -7.62
N SER A 919 -13.83 -11.16 -8.21
CA SER A 919 -14.17 -9.93 -7.47
C SER A 919 -15.23 -10.22 -6.39
N PRO A 920 -15.33 -9.44 -5.30
CA PRO A 920 -16.32 -9.68 -4.24
C PRO A 920 -17.77 -9.82 -4.76
N ARG A 921 -18.13 -9.04 -5.78
CA ARG A 921 -19.45 -9.09 -6.43
C ARG A 921 -19.66 -10.40 -7.20
N SER A 922 -18.65 -10.84 -7.94
CA SER A 922 -18.68 -12.12 -8.65
C SER A 922 -18.61 -13.32 -7.70
N GLN A 923 -17.92 -13.19 -6.56
CA GLN A 923 -17.86 -14.22 -5.52
C GLN A 923 -19.24 -14.51 -4.93
N GLU A 924 -20.02 -13.47 -4.59
CA GLU A 924 -21.37 -13.65 -4.07
C GLU A 924 -22.27 -14.40 -5.05
N TYR A 925 -22.29 -13.96 -6.31
CA TYR A 925 -23.06 -14.62 -7.38
C TYR A 925 -22.61 -16.08 -7.58
N PHE A 926 -21.30 -16.30 -7.64
CA PHE A 926 -20.72 -17.63 -7.84
C PHE A 926 -21.03 -18.57 -6.68
N ARG A 927 -20.93 -18.09 -5.43
CA ARG A 927 -21.27 -18.86 -4.21
C ARG A 927 -22.74 -19.24 -4.21
N VAL A 928 -23.66 -18.29 -4.39
CA VAL A 928 -25.11 -18.57 -4.40
C VAL A 928 -25.45 -19.66 -5.41
N LYS A 929 -24.92 -19.55 -6.63
CA LYS A 929 -25.18 -20.52 -7.71
C LYS A 929 -24.56 -21.89 -7.44
N ASN A 930 -23.31 -21.94 -7.01
CA ASN A 930 -22.59 -23.21 -6.84
C ASN A 930 -22.96 -23.91 -5.53
N GLU A 931 -23.10 -23.22 -4.41
CA GLU A 931 -23.51 -23.84 -3.14
C GLU A 931 -24.93 -24.40 -3.24
N SER A 932 -25.85 -23.69 -3.89
CA SER A 932 -27.20 -24.20 -4.16
C SER A 932 -27.19 -25.46 -5.03
N ARG A 933 -26.36 -25.48 -6.08
CA ARG A 933 -26.21 -26.64 -6.97
C ARG A 933 -25.51 -27.83 -6.28
N MET A 934 -24.60 -27.57 -5.35
CA MET A 934 -23.78 -28.58 -4.70
C MET A 934 -24.35 -29.08 -3.37
N GLY A 935 -25.29 -28.34 -2.75
CA GLY A 935 -25.90 -28.70 -1.47
C GLY A 935 -24.97 -28.61 -0.26
N CYS A 936 -23.81 -27.96 -0.40
CA CYS A 936 -22.81 -27.75 0.64
C CYS A 936 -22.09 -26.41 0.43
N LYS A 937 -21.37 -25.94 1.44
CA LYS A 937 -20.56 -24.72 1.30
C LYS A 937 -19.31 -25.01 0.49
N LEU A 938 -18.79 -24.01 -0.23
CA LEU A 938 -17.55 -24.18 -1.00
C LEU A 938 -16.36 -24.55 -0.09
N GLU A 939 -16.34 -24.06 1.14
CA GLU A 939 -15.28 -24.37 2.10
C GLU A 939 -15.29 -25.85 2.52
N ASP A 940 -16.45 -26.51 2.52
CA ASP A 940 -16.56 -27.93 2.86
C ASP A 940 -15.88 -28.84 1.83
N LEU A 941 -15.64 -28.31 0.62
CA LEU A 941 -14.95 -28.99 -0.48
C LEU A 941 -13.42 -28.87 -0.39
N MET A 942 -12.91 -27.91 0.38
CA MET A 942 -11.46 -27.68 0.55
C MET A 942 -10.84 -28.52 1.69
N ASP A 943 -11.51 -29.61 2.08
CA ASP A 943 -11.00 -30.59 3.04
C ASP A 943 -9.85 -31.40 2.41
N PRO A 944 -8.59 -31.26 2.90
CA PRO A 944 -7.43 -31.87 2.26
C PRO A 944 -7.50 -33.40 2.19
N GLU A 945 -8.14 -34.06 3.16
CA GLU A 945 -8.27 -35.52 3.16
C GLU A 945 -9.30 -35.99 2.13
N LYS A 946 -10.41 -35.25 1.96
CA LYS A 946 -11.43 -35.57 0.96
C LYS A 946 -10.94 -35.26 -0.45
N GLU A 947 -10.21 -34.16 -0.61
CA GLU A 947 -9.55 -33.79 -1.86
C GLU A 947 -8.57 -34.89 -2.28
N GLU A 948 -7.68 -35.32 -1.38
CA GLU A 948 -6.70 -36.35 -1.69
C GLU A 948 -7.34 -37.72 -2.01
N LYS A 949 -8.36 -38.13 -1.24
CA LYS A 949 -9.13 -39.35 -1.55
C LYS A 949 -9.80 -39.29 -2.92
N THR A 950 -10.29 -38.10 -3.32
CA THR A 950 -10.90 -37.89 -4.65
C THR A 950 -9.86 -38.04 -5.75
N TRP A 951 -8.67 -37.43 -5.59
CA TRP A 951 -7.58 -37.56 -6.57
C TRP A 951 -7.08 -38.99 -6.70
N GLN A 952 -6.97 -39.74 -5.60
CA GLN A 952 -6.63 -41.16 -5.62
C GLN A 952 -7.70 -42.00 -6.35
N ALA A 953 -8.98 -41.72 -6.12
CA ALA A 953 -10.08 -42.44 -6.76
C ALA A 953 -10.17 -42.24 -8.28
N VAL A 954 -9.54 -41.20 -8.83
CA VAL A 954 -9.50 -40.95 -10.28
C VAL A 954 -8.15 -41.27 -10.91
N ALA A 955 -7.14 -41.63 -10.14
CA ALA A 955 -5.76 -41.81 -10.62
C ALA A 955 -5.65 -42.84 -11.74
N ASP A 956 -6.26 -44.02 -11.59
CA ASP A 956 -6.24 -45.07 -12.61
C ASP A 956 -6.89 -44.58 -13.92
N LYS A 957 -8.02 -43.87 -13.83
CA LYS A 957 -8.72 -43.31 -14.99
C LYS A 957 -7.92 -42.19 -15.66
N MET A 958 -7.18 -41.40 -14.89
CA MET A 958 -6.27 -40.38 -15.39
C MET A 958 -5.08 -41.01 -16.13
N SER A 959 -4.56 -42.13 -15.63
CA SER A 959 -3.50 -42.90 -16.29
C SER A 959 -3.99 -43.49 -17.62
N GLU A 960 -5.14 -44.18 -17.63
CA GLU A 960 -5.74 -44.72 -18.85
C GLU A 960 -5.99 -43.64 -19.90
N LEU A 961 -6.47 -42.47 -19.47
CA LEU A 961 -6.72 -41.34 -20.34
C LEU A 961 -5.40 -40.74 -20.87
N SER A 962 -4.38 -40.65 -20.04
CA SER A 962 -3.03 -40.23 -20.45
C SER A 962 -2.46 -41.14 -21.52
N ASP A 963 -2.58 -42.46 -21.36
CA ASP A 963 -2.13 -43.43 -22.35
C ASP A 963 -2.91 -43.29 -23.67
N LEU A 964 -4.22 -43.08 -23.58
CA LEU A 964 -5.06 -42.83 -24.75
C LEU A 964 -4.64 -41.56 -25.51
N MET A 965 -4.28 -40.48 -24.81
CA MET A 965 -3.76 -39.25 -25.43
C MET A 965 -2.44 -39.48 -26.18
N LEU A 966 -1.65 -40.48 -25.78
CA LEU A 966 -0.36 -40.79 -26.39
C LEU A 966 -0.44 -41.79 -27.55
N THR A 967 -1.65 -42.28 -27.89
CA THR A 967 -1.87 -43.29 -28.94
C THR A 967 -1.18 -42.94 -30.27
N ASN A 968 -1.25 -41.66 -30.67
CA ASN A 968 -0.64 -41.18 -31.92
C ASN A 968 0.66 -40.40 -31.72
N LYS A 969 1.31 -40.45 -30.54
CA LYS A 969 2.55 -39.68 -30.25
C LYS A 969 3.66 -39.92 -31.29
N HIS A 970 3.74 -41.15 -31.81
CA HIS A 970 4.71 -41.53 -32.84
C HIS A 970 4.48 -40.84 -34.19
N LYS A 971 3.28 -40.27 -34.42
CA LYS A 971 2.91 -39.52 -35.63
C LYS A 971 3.05 -38.00 -35.46
N GLY A 972 3.34 -37.51 -34.25
CA GLY A 972 3.47 -36.07 -33.98
C GLY A 972 3.04 -35.70 -32.56
N PRO A 973 3.19 -34.42 -32.18
CA PRO A 973 3.03 -33.98 -30.80
C PRO A 973 1.57 -33.80 -30.35
N PHE A 974 0.59 -33.90 -31.26
CA PHE A 974 -0.83 -33.71 -30.98
C PHE A 974 -1.61 -35.04 -30.99
N LEU A 975 -2.83 -35.02 -30.46
CA LEU A 975 -3.70 -36.20 -30.33
C LEU A 975 -3.96 -36.93 -31.66
N LEU A 976 -4.02 -36.18 -32.76
CA LEU A 976 -4.24 -36.73 -34.11
C LEU A 976 -2.95 -36.85 -34.94
N GLY A 977 -1.78 -36.62 -34.34
CA GLY A 977 -0.47 -36.69 -34.99
C GLY A 977 0.18 -35.32 -35.17
N GLU A 978 0.42 -34.90 -36.41
CA GLU A 978 1.27 -33.74 -36.72
C GLU A 978 0.62 -32.38 -36.48
N LYS A 979 -0.70 -32.26 -36.63
CA LYS A 979 -1.44 -30.99 -36.55
C LYS A 979 -2.34 -30.93 -35.30
N PRO A 980 -2.53 -29.74 -34.69
CA PRO A 980 -3.44 -29.60 -33.57
C PRO A 980 -4.88 -29.87 -34.00
N SER A 981 -5.68 -30.34 -33.05
CA SER A 981 -7.12 -30.50 -33.16
C SER A 981 -7.84 -29.69 -32.09
N TYR A 982 -9.14 -29.51 -32.26
CA TYR A 982 -9.96 -28.83 -31.26
C TYR A 982 -9.93 -29.53 -29.89
N THR A 983 -9.73 -30.85 -29.87
CA THR A 983 -9.58 -31.62 -28.63
C THR A 983 -8.24 -31.36 -27.95
N ASP A 984 -7.15 -31.09 -28.68
CA ASP A 984 -5.88 -30.66 -28.09
C ASP A 984 -6.07 -29.32 -27.33
N PHE A 985 -6.77 -28.36 -27.95
CA PHE A 985 -7.10 -27.09 -27.30
C PHE A 985 -8.05 -27.26 -26.12
N PHE A 986 -8.97 -28.23 -26.14
CA PHE A 986 -9.80 -28.54 -24.98
C PHE A 986 -8.95 -28.97 -23.77
N ILE A 987 -7.98 -29.88 -23.97
CA ILE A 987 -7.10 -30.35 -22.88
C ILE A 987 -6.17 -29.22 -22.41
N ALA A 988 -5.50 -28.54 -23.33
CA ALA A 988 -4.57 -27.47 -23.00
C ALA A 988 -5.28 -26.30 -22.29
N ALA A 989 -6.49 -25.94 -22.71
CA ALA A 989 -7.30 -24.91 -22.07
C ALA A 989 -7.72 -25.29 -20.65
N SER A 990 -8.10 -26.54 -20.40
CA SER A 990 -8.42 -27.03 -19.05
C SER A 990 -7.22 -26.99 -18.11
N LEU A 991 -6.03 -27.34 -18.61
CA LEU A 991 -4.79 -27.29 -17.84
C LEU A 991 -4.34 -25.84 -17.57
N GLN A 992 -4.43 -24.97 -18.58
CA GLN A 992 -4.12 -23.55 -18.41
C GLN A 992 -5.07 -22.87 -17.41
N SER A 993 -6.37 -23.21 -17.48
CA SER A 993 -7.36 -22.76 -16.51
C SER A 993 -7.02 -23.21 -15.09
N ALA A 994 -6.69 -24.50 -14.91
CA ALA A 994 -6.25 -25.03 -13.62
C ALA A 994 -5.02 -24.26 -13.11
N ARG A 995 -4.01 -24.04 -13.95
CA ARG A 995 -2.79 -23.31 -13.62
C ARG A 995 -3.05 -21.86 -13.20
N THR A 996 -3.92 -21.17 -13.93
CA THR A 996 -4.34 -19.80 -13.59
C THR A 996 -5.07 -19.75 -12.25
N ILE A 997 -5.85 -20.77 -11.90
CA ILE A 997 -6.59 -20.84 -10.63
C ILE A 997 -5.64 -21.23 -9.48
N ASP A 998 -4.95 -22.36 -9.62
CA ASP A 998 -4.04 -22.97 -8.64
C ASP A 998 -2.99 -23.86 -9.34
N GLU A 999 -1.71 -23.50 -9.19
CA GLU A 999 -0.58 -24.19 -9.82
C GLU A 999 -0.45 -25.65 -9.34
N GLU A 1000 -0.78 -25.98 -8.09
CA GLU A 1000 -0.65 -27.35 -7.58
C GLU A 1000 -1.63 -28.30 -8.29
N ILE A 1001 -2.84 -27.83 -8.61
CA ILE A 1001 -3.82 -28.62 -9.37
C ILE A 1001 -3.32 -28.88 -10.80
N PHE A 1002 -2.71 -27.88 -11.42
CA PHE A 1002 -2.06 -28.07 -12.72
C PHE A 1002 -0.98 -29.14 -12.64
N GLN A 1003 -0.11 -29.09 -11.64
CA GLN A 1003 0.95 -30.09 -11.44
C GLN A 1003 0.38 -31.51 -11.23
N ARG A 1004 -0.72 -31.66 -10.50
CA ARG A 1004 -1.41 -32.96 -10.34
C ARG A 1004 -1.87 -33.55 -11.68
N CYS A 1005 -2.29 -32.72 -12.62
CA CYS A 1005 -2.68 -33.18 -13.96
C CYS A 1005 -1.48 -33.38 -14.88
N ALA A 1006 -0.50 -32.47 -14.84
CA ALA A 1006 0.72 -32.52 -15.64
C ALA A 1006 1.69 -33.64 -15.20
N ALA A 1007 1.47 -34.26 -14.03
CA ALA A 1007 2.15 -35.47 -13.63
C ALA A 1007 1.89 -36.65 -14.59
N TYR A 1008 0.77 -36.63 -15.32
CA TYR A 1008 0.44 -37.65 -16.30
C TYR A 1008 1.03 -37.29 -17.68
N PRO A 1009 1.87 -38.15 -18.29
CA PRO A 1009 2.65 -37.79 -19.48
C PRO A 1009 1.84 -37.32 -20.69
N GLY A 1010 0.63 -37.86 -20.90
CA GLY A 1010 -0.27 -37.46 -21.98
C GLY A 1010 -0.74 -36.02 -21.84
N PHE A 1011 -1.18 -35.63 -20.64
CA PHE A 1011 -1.62 -34.26 -20.35
C PHE A 1011 -0.49 -33.25 -20.51
N LYS A 1012 0.70 -33.57 -19.99
CA LYS A 1012 1.89 -32.73 -20.13
C LYS A 1012 2.28 -32.53 -21.59
N ALA A 1013 2.34 -33.62 -22.37
CA ALA A 1013 2.72 -33.55 -23.77
C ALA A 1013 1.78 -32.65 -24.61
N ILE A 1014 0.46 -32.79 -24.42
CA ILE A 1014 -0.51 -31.96 -25.17
C ILE A 1014 -0.44 -30.49 -24.74
N TYR A 1015 -0.25 -30.22 -23.44
CA TYR A 1015 -0.08 -28.84 -22.95
C TYR A 1015 1.16 -28.17 -23.53
N GLU A 1016 2.32 -28.86 -23.49
CA GLU A 1016 3.59 -28.38 -24.06
C GLU A 1016 3.48 -28.16 -25.57
N ALA A 1017 2.81 -29.06 -26.29
CA ALA A 1017 2.58 -28.91 -27.73
C ALA A 1017 1.73 -27.68 -28.08
N CYS A 1018 0.83 -27.24 -27.19
CA CYS A 1018 -0.03 -26.08 -27.39
C CYS A 1018 0.56 -24.75 -26.88
N MET A 1019 1.70 -24.79 -26.17
CA MET A 1019 2.37 -23.59 -25.63
C MET A 1019 2.59 -22.45 -26.63
N PRO A 1020 2.94 -22.71 -27.92
CA PRO A 1020 3.11 -21.63 -28.90
C PRO A 1020 1.90 -20.73 -29.12
N TRP A 1021 0.70 -21.16 -28.70
CA TRP A 1021 -0.55 -20.40 -28.85
C TRP A 1021 -1.12 -19.89 -27.52
N MET A 1022 -0.41 -20.07 -26.41
CA MET A 1022 -0.85 -19.56 -25.09
C MET A 1022 -0.70 -18.04 -24.99
N GLU A 1023 0.26 -17.48 -25.70
CA GLU A 1023 0.45 -16.03 -25.83
C GLU A 1023 -0.25 -15.49 -27.07
N LYS A 1024 -0.82 -14.30 -26.95
CA LYS A 1024 -1.38 -13.58 -28.10
C LYS A 1024 -0.21 -13.02 -28.91
N LYS A 1025 -0.12 -13.35 -30.20
CA LYS A 1025 0.83 -12.67 -31.10
C LYS A 1025 0.33 -11.24 -31.29
N ASN A 1026 1.16 -10.26 -30.93
CA ASN A 1026 0.82 -8.82 -30.99
C ASN A 1026 0.71 -8.33 -32.43
#